data_AF-A0A8H7XU35-F1
#
_entry.id   AF-A0A8H7XU35-F1
#
_cell.length_a   1.000
_cell.length_b   1.000
_cell.length_c   1.000
_cell.angle_alpha   90.00
_cell.angle_beta   90.00
_cell.angle_gamma   90.00
#
_symmetry.space_group_name_H-M   'P 1'
#
loop_
_entity.id
_entity.type
_entity.pdbx_description
1 polymer ?
#
loop_
_entity_poly.entity_id
_entity_poly.type
_entity_poly.pdbx_seq_one_letter_code
_entity_poly.pdbx_strand_id
1 'polypeptide(L)'
;MGSMPRLLISLFACLALVPAILGALHTSFPYGEEKIRGVNLGGWLVLESFTTPSLFDRTGDVRVVDEYTFGKYMPKLRAEELLKEHWDTFITEKDFEDIAAAGLNHVRIPIGHWMFERGPDDPYYQGQLPYLLKAVEWARKYGIHIIVALYGAPDSQNGFINSGHFRDAAYWHKNGTNVDRTLNVMKTLTAMFEDQTDVVSIIQVMNEAAGFRKAILNPELLEVLKKYYYDSYNFIRNPLGGKKKSNLIVMLHDAFQHLSYWNNFMPNNTYEGVMMDTHIYQMFNDHDAHMTYDEHIQRACANATIMSKSPMMTIIGEWTSTNNDCGPHLLGRFVGQRYDGTLPGTNRVGSCIGRTGKASTFSDDYKEFMRKYWEAQTQSYEKGGEGWIMWTWKMENADEWSYKAGLENGWIPQDPTDYKYPNHDHHHVYHHPVDMYTQLAEIPVPTGARFLARHALDSRPAAVEVTYSVKDHLKNSKRNMIKTIVFSTEATHGPISVSTALQDVDIVAQLISPSGQRRAILRSPKSGTPRYVEIWRNGLLETSLDVTDLHGDFYSDEFLGSLSFSPSETTVLYTAEAKAPETKDPFEKFKFTPDFGEGLTGKRRPVIFIFNWENPPSEDGDKRTLVQITTPDGDTRFGQAVFSSNSDKVIYATGYDFTADGRILGIKGCFNRPSGIWKLNIASEPPTRTDDFKIRPVKVDASVQKLTPRHVSCRSPRIFTHNGRSTLIWLSSASGGAHLASSTLYSLDVTNDSSEPLNIPSPHEPLVGIVDTPGPQTNGFPGLYPTYNILPDATAISPAGLSVLVSSHWGSRTTVLQISLKDGLVRDLIPISTLYSWSVLATDGFTRVICSCSSPSLPYEIVLGEFDETGAISWRVLDKPELPEDVSSALAGIRTKIVRIPGRPGVETIVVQGANRGSGTIPPCILSPHGGPHGASTTAFSPTTAALVIEGYTISFPNYTGSPGYGEAFIQALVGRCGELDVQDCIASARHLISLGISKEGPGMQLITGGSHGGFLTAHLVGQFPNFFSAAILRNPVISVGEISTSDIPDWYFSEFGFDYPVFSSSMSNTEQLASYPNPPLVTPMTFATLQAASPVAYIDAVSVPVLLLIGAEDRRVSPTQGIEYYHALKARYSAKSKASKVEMLVFEGESHPLDGVEAAKASFEATVQWFREAVNSKNHL
;
A
#
# COMPACT_ATOMS: atom_id res chain seq x y z
N MET A 1 -19.90 -23.01 55.81
CA MET A 1 -18.86 -23.38 56.81
C MET A 1 -18.01 -24.48 56.20
N GLY A 2 -16.67 -24.33 56.28
CA GLY A 2 -15.65 -25.26 55.77
C GLY A 2 -15.34 -25.06 54.29
N SER A 3 -14.11 -24.95 53.80
CA SER A 3 -12.77 -25.07 54.39
C SER A 3 -11.73 -24.55 53.37
N MET A 4 -10.65 -23.94 53.85
CA MET A 4 -9.48 -23.41 53.11
C MET A 4 -8.85 -24.37 52.08
N PRO A 5 -8.07 -23.82 51.12
CA PRO A 5 -6.92 -24.53 50.56
C PRO A 5 -5.59 -23.76 50.71
N ARG A 6 -4.52 -24.49 51.04
CA ARG A 6 -3.12 -24.12 50.80
C ARG A 6 -2.40 -25.29 50.14
N LEU A 7 -1.72 -24.95 49.04
CA LEU A 7 -0.47 -25.48 48.47
C LEU A 7 -0.18 -26.98 48.52
N LEU A 8 0.05 -27.59 47.35
CA LEU A 8 1.34 -28.23 47.01
C LEU A 8 1.39 -28.71 45.54
N ILE A 9 2.33 -28.13 44.80
CA ILE A 9 3.31 -28.72 43.84
C ILE A 9 2.82 -29.80 42.86
N SER A 10 2.94 -29.50 41.57
CA SER A 10 3.12 -30.50 40.50
C SER A 10 4.21 -30.05 39.52
N LEU A 11 5.28 -30.86 39.46
CA LEU A 11 6.38 -30.79 38.49
C LEU A 11 5.86 -30.87 37.05
N PHE A 12 6.39 -30.02 36.16
CA PHE A 12 6.52 -30.35 34.75
C PHE A 12 7.97 -30.07 34.31
N ALA A 13 8.62 -31.12 33.82
CA ALA A 13 9.94 -31.09 33.23
C ALA A 13 9.89 -30.37 31.89
N CYS A 14 10.49 -29.19 31.81
CA CYS A 14 10.87 -28.59 30.53
C CYS A 14 12.13 -29.31 30.01
N LEU A 15 11.98 -30.03 28.89
CA LEU A 15 13.12 -30.29 28.02
C LEU A 15 13.65 -28.93 27.56
N ALA A 16 14.78 -28.51 28.13
CA ALA A 16 15.59 -27.45 27.59
C ALA A 16 16.03 -27.85 26.17
N LEU A 17 15.59 -27.10 25.17
CA LEU A 17 16.29 -27.03 23.89
C LEU A 17 17.71 -26.55 24.19
N VAL A 18 18.66 -27.48 24.14
CA VAL A 18 20.09 -27.19 24.17
C VAL A 18 20.38 -26.25 23.00
N PRO A 19 20.89 -25.02 23.23
CA PRO A 19 21.39 -24.21 22.13
C PRO A 19 22.54 -24.98 21.49
N ALA A 20 22.51 -25.13 20.17
CA ALA A 20 23.63 -25.66 19.43
C ALA A 20 24.90 -24.90 19.84
N ILE A 21 25.90 -25.64 20.32
CA ILE A 21 27.22 -25.13 20.72
C ILE A 21 27.89 -24.58 19.45
N LEU A 22 27.68 -23.30 19.14
CA LEU A 22 28.63 -22.46 18.42
C LEU A 22 29.59 -21.90 19.46
N GLY A 23 30.90 -21.94 19.19
CA GLY A 23 31.93 -21.47 20.12
C GLY A 23 31.66 -20.02 20.54
N ALA A 24 31.25 -19.82 21.79
CA ALA A 24 30.93 -18.51 22.32
C ALA A 24 32.18 -17.64 22.34
N LEU A 25 32.05 -16.38 21.90
CA LEU A 25 33.05 -15.34 22.12
C LEU A 25 33.26 -15.20 23.63
N HIS A 26 34.52 -15.21 24.06
CA HIS A 26 34.87 -14.96 25.45
C HIS A 26 35.32 -13.50 25.60
N THR A 27 34.36 -12.60 25.75
CA THR A 27 34.58 -11.19 26.08
C THR A 27 34.44 -10.96 27.59
N SER A 28 35.14 -9.96 28.13
CA SER A 28 35.04 -9.56 29.55
C SER A 28 33.71 -8.89 29.90
N PHE A 29 33.10 -8.20 28.93
CA PHE A 29 31.74 -7.68 29.00
C PHE A 29 30.74 -8.67 28.38
N PRO A 30 29.59 -8.96 29.02
CA PRO A 30 28.60 -9.92 28.52
C PRO A 30 27.65 -9.28 27.50
N TYR A 31 28.16 -9.04 26.28
CA TYR A 31 27.38 -8.49 25.17
C TYR A 31 26.15 -9.36 24.87
N GLY A 32 24.97 -8.74 24.71
CA GLY A 32 23.68 -9.43 24.54
C GLY A 32 22.93 -9.66 25.86
N GLU A 33 23.62 -9.65 27.00
CA GLU A 33 23.02 -9.80 28.33
C GLU A 33 23.00 -8.47 29.10
N GLU A 34 24.10 -7.71 29.05
CA GLU A 34 24.19 -6.37 29.63
C GLU A 34 24.16 -5.27 28.56
N LYS A 35 23.59 -4.12 28.93
CA LYS A 35 23.46 -2.96 28.03
C LYS A 35 24.72 -2.12 28.01
N ILE A 36 25.13 -1.74 26.81
CA ILE A 36 26.22 -0.81 26.56
C ILE A 36 25.72 0.60 26.88
N ARG A 37 26.41 1.30 27.77
CA ARG A 37 26.15 2.70 28.13
C ARG A 37 27.45 3.45 28.10
N GLY A 38 27.60 4.34 27.12
CA GLY A 38 28.87 5.00 26.93
C GLY A 38 28.79 6.37 26.30
N VAL A 39 29.97 6.93 26.09
CA VAL A 39 30.18 8.21 25.43
C VAL A 39 31.28 8.12 24.39
N ASN A 40 31.15 8.91 23.34
CA ASN A 40 32.24 9.13 22.40
C ASN A 40 33.28 10.07 23.01
N LEU A 41 34.55 9.87 22.67
CA LEU A 41 35.65 10.81 22.95
C LEU A 41 35.97 11.63 21.69
N GLY A 42 34.92 12.24 21.13
CA GLY A 42 34.98 13.07 19.92
C GLY A 42 35.88 14.29 20.08
N GLY A 43 36.44 14.78 18.97
CA GLY A 43 37.37 15.91 18.94
C GLY A 43 38.77 15.67 19.53
N TRP A 44 39.10 14.47 20.06
CA TRP A 44 40.39 14.21 20.71
C TRP A 44 41.50 13.76 19.74
N LEU A 45 41.42 12.52 19.24
CA LEU A 45 42.45 11.94 18.35
C LEU A 45 42.12 12.16 16.86
N VAL A 46 40.93 12.65 16.58
CA VAL A 46 40.51 13.25 15.30
C VAL A 46 39.96 14.64 15.63
N LEU A 47 40.51 15.67 15.00
CA LEU A 47 40.14 17.06 15.26
C LEU A 47 38.83 17.42 14.56
N GLU A 48 37.95 18.06 15.33
CA GLU A 48 36.65 18.51 14.86
C GLU A 48 36.43 19.95 15.27
N SER A 49 36.20 20.84 14.30
CA SER A 49 36.07 22.27 14.55
C SER A 49 34.82 22.65 15.34
N PHE A 50 33.84 21.76 15.44
CA PHE A 50 32.65 21.95 16.28
C PHE A 50 32.84 21.47 17.72
N THR A 51 33.67 20.45 17.94
CA THR A 51 33.97 19.94 19.30
C THR A 51 34.98 20.84 20.01
N THR A 52 36.03 21.25 19.30
CA THR A 52 37.15 22.08 19.82
C THR A 52 37.38 23.33 18.95
N PRO A 53 36.40 24.25 18.83
CA PRO A 53 36.53 25.45 18.01
C PRO A 53 37.75 26.31 18.36
N SER A 54 38.16 26.35 19.63
CA SER A 54 39.31 27.15 20.07
C SER A 54 40.62 26.73 19.41
N LEU A 55 40.81 25.42 19.17
CA LEU A 55 42.00 24.88 18.51
C LEU A 55 42.11 25.38 17.06
N PHE A 56 40.98 25.46 16.36
CA PHE A 56 40.89 25.95 15.00
C PHE A 56 40.99 27.49 14.93
N ASP A 57 40.47 28.21 15.92
CA ASP A 57 40.59 29.67 15.99
C ASP A 57 42.01 30.13 16.30
N ARG A 58 42.73 29.40 17.15
CA ARG A 58 44.14 29.65 17.49
C ARG A 58 45.11 29.43 16.32
N THR A 59 44.66 28.87 15.20
CA THR A 59 45.47 28.81 13.97
C THR A 59 45.61 30.18 13.31
N GLY A 60 44.62 31.07 13.49
CA GLY A 60 44.54 32.35 12.80
C GLY A 60 44.38 32.24 11.28
N ASP A 61 44.15 31.04 10.73
CA ASP A 61 44.06 30.79 9.29
C ASP A 61 42.68 30.23 8.93
N VAL A 62 41.92 31.01 8.17
CA VAL A 62 40.56 30.67 7.71
C VAL A 62 40.53 29.49 6.74
N ARG A 63 41.68 29.10 6.17
CA ARG A 63 41.78 27.93 5.28
C ARG A 63 41.77 26.61 6.07
N VAL A 64 42.02 26.66 7.38
CA VAL A 64 42.00 25.49 8.27
C VAL A 64 40.57 25.23 8.73
N VAL A 65 39.91 24.28 8.08
CA VAL A 65 38.48 23.93 8.31
C VAL A 65 38.28 22.51 8.86
N ASP A 66 39.29 21.66 8.68
CA ASP A 66 39.36 20.25 9.10
C ASP A 66 40.82 19.86 9.44
N GLU A 67 41.07 18.61 9.85
CA GLU A 67 42.42 18.14 10.20
C GLU A 67 43.39 18.05 9.00
N TYR A 68 42.89 17.77 7.80
CA TYR A 68 43.69 17.74 6.57
C TYR A 68 44.27 19.13 6.25
N THR A 69 43.41 20.15 6.26
CA THR A 69 43.80 21.54 6.03
C THR A 69 44.62 22.11 7.18
N PHE A 70 44.39 21.66 8.42
CA PHE A 70 45.28 21.94 9.55
C PHE A 70 46.69 21.45 9.24
N GLY A 71 46.83 20.18 8.84
CA GLY A 71 48.09 19.60 8.42
C GLY A 71 48.79 20.37 7.29
N LYS A 72 47.99 20.82 6.31
CA LYS A 72 48.48 21.43 5.07
C LYS A 72 48.96 22.87 5.26
N TYR A 73 48.26 23.65 6.08
CA TYR A 73 48.51 25.08 6.19
C TYR A 73 49.27 25.47 7.45
N MET A 74 49.26 24.64 8.50
CA MET A 74 49.97 24.96 9.74
C MET A 74 51.46 24.65 9.64
N PRO A 75 52.35 25.59 10.01
CA PRO A 75 53.78 25.31 10.14
C PRO A 75 54.01 24.17 11.15
N LYS A 76 54.84 23.20 10.76
CA LYS A 76 55.10 21.97 11.52
C LYS A 76 55.29 22.18 13.03
N LEU A 77 56.19 23.07 13.43
CA LEU A 77 56.47 23.32 14.85
C LEU A 77 55.24 23.81 15.62
N ARG A 78 54.44 24.69 15.00
CA ARG A 78 53.22 25.23 15.62
C ARG A 78 52.11 24.18 15.66
N ALA A 79 51.99 23.36 14.61
CA ALA A 79 51.04 22.26 14.57
C ALA A 79 51.34 21.22 15.65
N GLU A 80 52.61 20.81 15.80
CA GLU A 80 53.05 19.85 16.82
C GLU A 80 52.82 20.38 18.24
N GLU A 81 53.09 21.67 18.49
CA GLU A 81 52.82 22.32 19.78
C GLU A 81 51.33 22.29 20.14
N LEU A 82 50.47 22.74 19.21
CA LEU A 82 49.02 22.80 19.40
C LEU A 82 48.39 21.42 19.59
N LEU A 83 48.79 20.44 18.77
CA LEU A 83 48.30 19.07 18.86
C LEU A 83 48.72 18.39 20.16
N LYS A 84 49.98 18.59 20.56
CA LYS A 84 50.47 18.03 21.83
C LYS A 84 49.74 18.64 23.02
N GLU A 85 49.59 19.96 23.06
CA GLU A 85 48.83 20.66 24.10
C GLU A 85 47.40 20.13 24.17
N HIS A 86 46.74 19.98 23.01
CA HIS A 86 45.39 19.42 22.90
C HIS A 86 45.32 17.99 23.44
N TRP A 87 46.17 17.09 22.97
CA TRP A 87 46.14 15.69 23.39
C TRP A 87 46.49 15.51 24.87
N ASP A 88 47.34 16.37 25.44
CA ASP A 88 47.71 16.35 26.86
C ASP A 88 46.61 16.83 27.79
N THR A 89 45.70 17.69 27.31
CA THR A 89 44.78 18.43 28.18
C THR A 89 43.30 18.20 27.89
N PHE A 90 42.95 17.80 26.66
CA PHE A 90 41.56 17.66 26.26
C PHE A 90 40.92 16.42 26.88
N ILE A 91 41.47 15.22 26.74
CA ILE A 91 41.02 14.04 27.49
C ILE A 91 42.13 13.55 28.39
N THR A 92 41.82 13.36 29.66
CA THR A 92 42.77 13.00 30.71
C THR A 92 42.28 11.77 31.49
N GLU A 93 43.12 11.23 32.36
CA GLU A 93 42.71 10.16 33.28
C GLU A 93 41.50 10.55 34.14
N LYS A 94 41.39 11.84 34.50
CA LYS A 94 40.26 12.35 35.28
C LYS A 94 38.93 12.20 34.54
N ASP A 95 38.94 12.31 33.21
CA ASP A 95 37.74 12.09 32.40
C ASP A 95 37.27 10.63 32.47
N PHE A 96 38.20 9.66 32.49
CA PHE A 96 37.85 8.24 32.66
C PHE A 96 37.31 7.94 34.06
N GLU A 97 37.88 8.56 35.09
CA GLU A 97 37.34 8.48 36.45
C GLU A 97 35.90 9.03 36.51
N ASP A 98 35.66 10.20 35.89
CA ASP A 98 34.34 10.84 35.84
C ASP A 98 33.33 10.02 35.02
N ILE A 99 33.73 9.44 33.89
CA ILE A 99 32.90 8.57 33.05
C ILE A 99 32.45 7.33 33.85
N ALA A 100 33.38 6.68 34.55
CA ALA A 100 33.05 5.54 35.41
C ALA A 100 32.14 5.95 36.58
N ALA A 101 32.41 7.11 37.20
CA ALA A 101 31.57 7.65 38.29
C ALA A 101 30.14 7.97 37.84
N ALA A 102 29.94 8.28 36.56
CA ALA A 102 28.62 8.47 35.93
C ALA A 102 27.93 7.15 35.56
N GLY A 103 28.46 5.99 35.98
CA GLY A 103 27.84 4.68 35.73
C GLY A 103 27.96 4.19 34.29
N LEU A 104 28.82 4.79 33.47
CA LEU A 104 29.07 4.37 32.10
C LEU A 104 30.10 3.23 32.06
N ASN A 105 29.88 2.27 31.16
CA ASN A 105 30.70 1.07 31.03
C ASN A 105 31.53 1.04 29.73
N HIS A 106 31.28 1.94 28.77
CA HIS A 106 32.00 1.99 27.50
C HIS A 106 32.44 3.40 27.10
N VAL A 107 33.54 3.48 26.36
CA VAL A 107 33.90 4.65 25.56
C VAL A 107 34.17 4.25 24.11
N ARG A 108 33.75 5.10 23.17
CA ARG A 108 34.11 4.98 21.75
C ARG A 108 35.15 6.03 21.41
N ILE A 109 36.28 5.60 20.84
CA ILE A 109 37.44 6.44 20.56
C ILE A 109 37.62 6.56 19.05
N PRO A 110 37.24 7.72 18.46
CA PRO A 110 37.52 8.05 17.07
C PRO A 110 39.03 8.10 16.78
N ILE A 111 39.47 7.43 15.72
CA ILE A 111 40.86 7.52 15.22
C ILE A 111 40.88 7.72 13.70
N GLY A 112 41.86 8.49 13.21
CA GLY A 112 42.10 8.64 11.78
C GLY A 112 43.10 7.62 11.24
N HIS A 113 43.00 7.27 9.96
CA HIS A 113 43.96 6.35 9.32
C HIS A 113 45.41 6.86 9.44
N TRP A 114 45.60 8.18 9.46
CA TRP A 114 46.91 8.82 9.57
C TRP A 114 47.65 8.52 10.87
N MET A 115 46.97 8.00 11.90
CA MET A 115 47.64 7.49 13.11
C MET A 115 48.66 6.39 12.76
N PHE A 116 48.39 5.58 11.72
CA PHE A 116 49.22 4.44 11.33
C PHE A 116 49.73 4.52 9.88
N GLU A 117 48.86 4.91 8.95
CA GLU A 117 49.08 4.84 7.50
C GLU A 117 49.10 6.25 6.90
N ARG A 118 50.24 6.73 6.39
CA ARG A 118 50.34 7.99 5.64
C ARG A 118 50.93 7.78 4.25
N GLY A 119 50.28 8.35 3.24
CA GLY A 119 50.82 8.50 1.90
C GLY A 119 51.88 9.63 1.85
N PRO A 120 52.67 9.70 0.77
CA PRO A 120 53.70 10.74 0.59
C PRO A 120 53.16 12.17 0.69
N ASP A 121 51.92 12.39 0.24
CA ASP A 121 51.28 13.69 0.15
C ASP A 121 50.29 13.97 1.30
N ASP A 122 50.16 13.05 2.26
CA ASP A 122 49.23 13.21 3.38
C ASP A 122 49.74 14.29 4.35
N PRO A 123 48.98 15.38 4.58
CA PRO A 123 49.45 16.51 5.36
C PRO A 123 49.29 16.31 6.88
N TYR A 124 48.74 15.18 7.32
CA TYR A 124 48.42 14.91 8.73
C TYR A 124 49.67 14.76 9.61
N TYR A 125 49.59 15.24 10.86
CA TYR A 125 50.62 15.01 11.87
C TYR A 125 50.32 13.76 12.70
N GLN A 126 51.36 13.00 13.05
CA GLN A 126 51.28 11.82 13.91
C GLN A 126 51.68 12.15 15.35
N GLY A 127 51.11 11.44 16.31
CA GLY A 127 51.42 11.55 17.74
C GLY A 127 50.30 11.08 18.66
N GLN A 128 49.17 10.63 18.09
CA GLN A 128 47.96 10.19 18.77
C GLN A 128 48.13 8.83 19.49
N LEU A 129 48.94 7.91 18.94
CA LEU A 129 49.04 6.52 19.40
C LEU A 129 49.39 6.39 20.91
N PRO A 130 50.38 7.11 21.47
CA PRO A 130 50.64 7.08 22.91
C PRO A 130 49.42 7.44 23.78
N TYR A 131 48.51 8.29 23.29
CA TYR A 131 47.30 8.69 24.01
C TYR A 131 46.21 7.62 23.93
N LEU A 132 46.08 6.92 22.79
CA LEU A 132 45.23 5.73 22.70
C LEU A 132 45.69 4.64 23.69
N LEU A 133 47.00 4.43 23.81
CA LEU A 133 47.54 3.45 24.78
C LEU A 133 47.32 3.88 26.24
N LYS A 134 47.46 5.17 26.55
CA LYS A 134 47.06 5.71 27.87
C LYS A 134 45.57 5.51 28.14
N ALA A 135 44.71 5.73 27.15
CA ALA A 135 43.27 5.49 27.29
C ALA A 135 42.97 4.02 27.62
N VAL A 136 43.69 3.06 27.03
CA VAL A 136 43.57 1.63 27.38
C VAL A 136 43.96 1.37 28.84
N GLU A 137 45.04 1.98 29.33
CA GLU A 137 45.44 1.87 30.74
C GLU A 137 44.41 2.49 31.69
N TRP A 138 43.90 3.68 31.37
CA TRP A 138 42.88 4.36 32.16
C TRP A 138 41.56 3.58 32.17
N ALA A 139 41.11 3.10 31.01
CA ALA A 139 39.90 2.29 30.90
C ALA A 139 40.02 0.99 31.72
N ARG A 140 41.16 0.30 31.65
CA ARG A 140 41.44 -0.88 32.48
C ARG A 140 41.33 -0.56 33.97
N LYS A 141 41.91 0.58 34.40
CA LYS A 141 41.91 1.00 35.80
C LYS A 141 40.51 1.25 36.36
N TYR A 142 39.61 1.82 35.53
CA TYR A 142 38.25 2.19 35.95
C TYR A 142 37.16 1.22 35.48
N GLY A 143 37.53 0.07 34.89
CA GLY A 143 36.58 -0.95 34.45
C GLY A 143 35.72 -0.53 33.24
N ILE A 144 36.26 0.33 32.37
CA ILE A 144 35.60 0.80 31.15
C ILE A 144 36.10 -0.05 29.96
N HIS A 145 35.19 -0.40 29.05
CA HIS A 145 35.51 -1.06 27.77
C HIS A 145 35.67 -0.04 26.64
N ILE A 146 36.51 -0.34 25.66
CA ILE A 146 36.85 0.57 24.55
C ILE A 146 36.36 -0.01 23.22
N ILE A 147 35.67 0.85 22.47
CA ILE A 147 35.44 0.70 21.03
C ILE A 147 36.46 1.57 20.30
N VAL A 148 37.39 0.96 19.56
CA VAL A 148 38.30 1.72 18.70
C VAL A 148 37.67 1.87 17.32
N ALA A 149 37.38 3.11 16.91
CA ALA A 149 36.60 3.40 15.71
C ALA A 149 37.42 4.10 14.63
N LEU A 150 37.57 3.47 13.47
CA LEU A 150 38.20 4.13 12.32
C LEU A 150 37.26 5.20 11.74
N TYR A 151 37.55 6.46 12.09
CA TYR A 151 36.73 7.62 11.78
C TYR A 151 37.03 8.28 10.46
N GLY A 152 38.28 8.24 10.02
CA GLY A 152 38.74 8.91 8.82
C GLY A 152 39.55 7.99 7.92
N ALA A 153 38.98 7.60 6.79
CA ALA A 153 39.69 6.83 5.76
C ALA A 153 40.40 7.76 4.75
N PRO A 154 41.43 7.28 4.02
CA PRO A 154 42.09 8.08 2.99
C PRO A 154 41.10 8.62 1.95
N ASP A 155 41.24 9.89 1.60
CA ASP A 155 40.33 10.67 0.74
C ASP A 155 38.86 10.79 1.21
N SER A 156 38.57 10.39 2.44
CA SER A 156 37.24 10.43 3.07
C SER A 156 36.21 9.47 2.47
N GLN A 157 35.55 8.74 3.37
CA GLN A 157 34.44 7.84 3.10
C GLN A 157 33.08 8.54 3.07
N ASN A 158 33.00 9.83 3.41
CA ASN A 158 31.74 10.57 3.52
C ASN A 158 31.78 12.05 3.10
N GLY A 159 32.97 12.65 3.01
CA GLY A 159 33.16 14.07 2.72
C GLY A 159 32.91 14.99 3.93
N PHE A 160 32.67 14.45 5.12
CA PHE A 160 32.40 15.24 6.33
C PHE A 160 33.69 15.66 7.04
N ILE A 161 33.61 16.71 7.85
CA ILE A 161 34.75 17.21 8.64
C ILE A 161 35.23 16.16 9.65
N ASN A 162 34.32 15.35 10.20
CA ASN A 162 34.65 14.28 11.15
C ASN A 162 35.57 13.19 10.56
N SER A 163 35.61 13.03 9.23
CA SER A 163 36.55 12.12 8.57
C SER A 163 37.99 12.67 8.50
N GLY A 164 38.18 13.92 8.91
CA GLY A 164 39.45 14.64 8.81
C GLY A 164 39.75 15.24 7.44
N HIS A 165 38.89 15.04 6.43
CA HIS A 165 39.02 15.66 5.10
C HIS A 165 37.64 15.99 4.52
N PHE A 166 37.21 17.24 4.72
CA PHE A 166 35.97 17.80 4.22
C PHE A 166 36.01 17.95 2.70
N ARG A 167 35.02 17.35 2.03
CA ARG A 167 34.90 17.29 0.57
C ARG A 167 33.43 17.34 0.17
N ASP A 168 33.18 17.57 -1.11
CA ASP A 168 31.84 17.59 -1.69
C ASP A 168 31.20 16.19 -1.81
N ALA A 169 31.98 15.12 -1.68
CA ALA A 169 31.53 13.74 -1.75
C ALA A 169 32.52 12.77 -1.07
N ALA A 170 32.11 11.50 -0.95
CA ALA A 170 33.00 10.41 -0.60
C ALA A 170 33.92 10.03 -1.77
N TYR A 171 35.23 9.92 -1.54
CA TYR A 171 36.23 9.54 -2.55
C TYR A 171 37.03 8.28 -2.19
N TRP A 172 36.98 7.80 -0.94
CA TRP A 172 37.69 6.59 -0.50
C TRP A 172 37.52 5.39 -1.45
N HIS A 173 36.27 5.04 -1.77
CA HIS A 173 35.94 3.88 -2.62
C HIS A 173 36.43 4.00 -4.08
N LYS A 174 36.82 5.20 -4.52
CA LYS A 174 37.24 5.46 -5.91
C LYS A 174 38.67 5.00 -6.21
N ASN A 175 39.46 4.70 -5.18
CA ASN A 175 40.86 4.30 -5.33
C ASN A 175 41.12 3.04 -4.51
N GLY A 176 41.41 1.92 -5.18
CA GLY A 176 41.74 0.65 -4.51
C GLY A 176 42.88 0.77 -3.51
N THR A 177 43.86 1.66 -3.76
CA THR A 177 44.95 1.93 -2.81
C THR A 177 44.45 2.50 -1.48
N ASN A 178 43.41 3.36 -1.52
CA ASN A 178 42.83 3.91 -0.29
C ASN A 178 42.14 2.81 0.53
N VAL A 179 41.46 1.87 -0.14
CA VAL A 179 40.85 0.68 0.48
C VAL A 179 41.95 -0.20 1.11
N ASP A 180 43.04 -0.46 0.38
CA ASP A 180 44.15 -1.29 0.87
C ASP A 180 44.84 -0.67 2.10
N ARG A 181 45.08 0.64 2.08
CA ARG A 181 45.62 1.38 3.23
C ARG A 181 44.68 1.29 4.43
N THR A 182 43.38 1.39 4.21
CA THR A 182 42.37 1.25 5.27
C THR A 182 42.39 -0.17 5.88
N LEU A 183 42.52 -1.21 5.04
CA LEU A 183 42.69 -2.59 5.51
C LEU A 183 43.98 -2.80 6.30
N ASN A 184 45.07 -2.10 5.97
CA ASN A 184 46.31 -2.17 6.76
C ASN A 184 46.15 -1.58 8.16
N VAL A 185 45.32 -0.54 8.31
CA VAL A 185 44.93 -0.04 9.65
C VAL A 185 44.21 -1.15 10.44
N MET A 186 43.25 -1.87 9.82
CA MET A 186 42.56 -2.98 10.48
C MET A 186 43.52 -4.10 10.93
N LYS A 187 44.50 -4.45 10.09
CA LYS A 187 45.54 -5.44 10.45
C LYS A 187 46.36 -4.96 11.65
N THR A 188 46.73 -3.68 11.67
CA THR A 188 47.52 -3.06 12.74
C THR A 188 46.74 -3.07 14.06
N LEU A 189 45.48 -2.60 14.04
CA LEU A 189 44.61 -2.61 15.22
C LEU A 189 44.36 -4.03 15.76
N THR A 190 44.14 -4.99 14.86
CA THR A 190 43.96 -6.39 15.24
C THR A 190 45.20 -6.91 15.97
N ALA A 191 46.39 -6.74 15.38
CA ALA A 191 47.65 -7.20 16.00
C ALA A 191 47.96 -6.51 17.33
N MET A 192 47.53 -5.26 17.52
CA MET A 192 47.74 -4.53 18.77
C MET A 192 46.83 -5.00 19.91
N PHE A 193 45.60 -5.42 19.60
CA PHE A 193 44.56 -5.62 20.60
C PHE A 193 44.04 -7.06 20.69
N GLU A 194 44.53 -8.00 19.86
CA GLU A 194 44.10 -9.41 19.90
C GLU A 194 44.29 -10.08 21.28
N ASP A 195 45.27 -9.64 22.06
CA ASP A 195 45.55 -10.13 23.42
C ASP A 195 45.04 -9.19 24.54
N GLN A 196 44.32 -8.11 24.19
CA GLN A 196 43.81 -7.10 25.13
C GLN A 196 42.28 -6.94 25.06
N THR A 197 41.58 -8.03 24.73
CA THR A 197 40.12 -8.06 24.63
C THR A 197 39.40 -7.94 25.97
N ASP A 198 40.15 -7.87 27.08
CA ASP A 198 39.65 -7.52 28.40
C ASP A 198 39.17 -6.06 28.46
N VAL A 199 39.79 -5.17 27.67
CA VAL A 199 39.50 -3.73 27.62
C VAL A 199 39.09 -3.28 26.23
N VAL A 200 39.85 -3.63 25.19
CA VAL A 200 39.51 -3.30 23.80
C VAL A 200 38.77 -4.48 23.19
N SER A 201 37.45 -4.47 23.32
CA SER A 201 36.58 -5.59 22.93
C SER A 201 36.01 -5.44 21.52
N ILE A 202 35.92 -4.21 21.00
CA ILE A 202 35.27 -3.91 19.72
C ILE A 202 36.16 -3.03 18.83
N ILE A 203 36.30 -3.41 17.56
CA ILE A 203 36.89 -2.57 16.51
C ILE A 203 35.78 -2.21 15.53
N GLN A 204 35.50 -0.90 15.40
CA GLN A 204 34.63 -0.41 14.34
C GLN A 204 35.46 -0.12 13.09
N VAL A 205 35.12 -0.84 12.02
CA VAL A 205 35.98 -0.90 10.83
C VAL A 205 35.87 0.33 9.94
N MET A 206 34.76 1.06 10.02
CA MET A 206 34.55 2.32 9.29
C MET A 206 33.40 3.10 9.93
N ASN A 207 33.63 4.38 10.21
CA ASN A 207 32.58 5.33 10.61
C ASN A 207 31.84 5.88 9.38
N GLU A 208 30.52 5.96 9.44
CA GLU A 208 29.69 6.81 8.56
C GLU A 208 30.03 6.80 7.06
N ALA A 209 30.29 5.64 6.46
CA ALA A 209 30.48 5.59 5.01
C ALA A 209 29.21 6.09 4.28
N ALA A 210 29.33 7.11 3.43
CA ALA A 210 28.16 7.75 2.81
C ALA A 210 27.58 6.88 1.69
N GLY A 211 26.72 5.91 2.05
CA GLY A 211 25.97 5.04 1.14
C GLY A 211 24.98 5.76 0.21
N PHE A 212 25.00 7.09 0.18
CA PHE A 212 24.17 7.96 -0.63
C PHE A 212 25.01 8.98 -1.44
N ARG A 213 24.44 9.51 -2.52
CA ARG A 213 24.96 10.65 -3.29
C ARG A 213 23.78 11.51 -3.74
N LYS A 214 23.74 12.80 -3.38
CA LYS A 214 22.60 13.70 -3.70
C LYS A 214 21.22 13.09 -3.35
N ALA A 215 21.08 12.59 -2.11
CA ALA A 215 19.86 11.96 -1.59
C ALA A 215 19.38 10.66 -2.27
N ILE A 216 20.16 10.07 -3.18
CA ILE A 216 19.89 8.74 -3.76
C ILE A 216 20.98 7.72 -3.37
N LEU A 217 20.67 6.42 -3.48
CA LEU A 217 21.60 5.33 -3.18
C LEU A 217 22.91 5.46 -3.98
N ASN A 218 24.06 5.20 -3.34
CA ASN A 218 25.38 5.14 -3.98
C ASN A 218 25.85 3.67 -4.08
N PRO A 219 25.42 2.93 -5.12
CA PRO A 219 25.70 1.49 -5.22
C PRO A 219 27.19 1.17 -5.33
N GLU A 220 27.97 2.04 -5.98
CA GLU A 220 29.41 1.83 -6.17
C GLU A 220 30.17 1.85 -4.83
N LEU A 221 29.85 2.82 -3.96
CA LEU A 221 30.44 2.86 -2.62
C LEU A 221 30.01 1.65 -1.80
N LEU A 222 28.71 1.30 -1.82
CA LEU A 222 28.18 0.19 -1.03
C LEU A 222 28.74 -1.18 -1.45
N GLU A 223 29.02 -1.38 -2.73
CA GLU A 223 29.67 -2.59 -3.23
C GLU A 223 31.10 -2.73 -2.68
N VAL A 224 31.90 -1.66 -2.80
CA VAL A 224 33.28 -1.62 -2.27
C VAL A 224 33.28 -1.76 -0.75
N LEU A 225 32.34 -1.10 -0.07
CA LEU A 225 32.20 -1.15 1.39
C LEU A 225 31.86 -2.56 1.87
N LYS A 226 30.93 -3.27 1.23
CA LYS A 226 30.59 -4.65 1.58
C LYS A 226 31.78 -5.58 1.43
N LYS A 227 32.56 -5.42 0.36
CA LYS A 227 33.80 -6.18 0.18
C LYS A 227 34.80 -5.86 1.30
N TYR A 228 35.01 -4.58 1.60
CA TYR A 228 35.87 -4.14 2.69
C TYR A 228 35.43 -4.69 4.06
N TYR A 229 34.13 -4.75 4.34
CA TYR A 229 33.59 -5.36 5.56
C TYR A 229 33.92 -6.85 5.64
N TYR A 230 33.74 -7.62 4.56
CA TYR A 230 34.15 -9.04 4.53
C TYR A 230 35.66 -9.21 4.76
N ASP A 231 36.48 -8.40 4.08
CA ASP A 231 37.94 -8.46 4.22
C ASP A 231 38.36 -8.12 5.66
N SER A 232 37.79 -7.06 6.24
CA SER A 232 38.06 -6.63 7.62
C SER A 232 37.64 -7.69 8.64
N TYR A 233 36.45 -8.29 8.46
CA TYR A 233 35.98 -9.40 9.30
C TYR A 233 36.97 -10.56 9.27
N ASN A 234 37.42 -10.96 8.07
CA ASN A 234 38.34 -12.07 7.91
C ASN A 234 39.68 -11.81 8.62
N PHE A 235 40.21 -10.58 8.54
CA PHE A 235 41.44 -10.21 9.25
C PHE A 235 41.27 -10.17 10.77
N ILE A 236 40.19 -9.54 11.26
CA ILE A 236 39.98 -9.35 12.70
C ILE A 236 39.62 -10.68 13.38
N ARG A 237 38.75 -11.50 12.77
CA ARG A 237 38.29 -12.75 13.36
C ARG A 237 39.26 -13.91 13.18
N ASN A 238 40.07 -13.93 12.12
CA ASN A 238 41.01 -15.02 11.81
C ASN A 238 42.48 -14.54 11.67
N PRO A 239 43.08 -13.89 12.70
CA PRO A 239 44.48 -13.49 12.63
C PRO A 239 45.41 -14.71 12.49
N LEU A 240 46.54 -14.55 11.76
CA LEU A 240 47.63 -15.54 11.67
C LEU A 240 47.27 -16.91 11.04
N GLY A 241 46.44 -16.93 10.00
CA GLY A 241 46.19 -18.13 9.19
C GLY A 241 45.20 -19.14 9.80
N GLY A 242 44.32 -18.69 10.71
CA GLY A 242 43.12 -19.44 11.12
C GLY A 242 43.31 -20.49 12.23
N LYS A 243 44.39 -20.44 13.01
CA LYS A 243 44.66 -21.43 14.08
C LYS A 243 43.83 -21.20 15.36
N LYS A 244 43.42 -19.96 15.64
CA LYS A 244 42.53 -19.58 16.76
C LYS A 244 41.71 -18.36 16.31
N LYS A 245 40.40 -18.38 16.54
CA LYS A 245 39.55 -17.20 16.27
C LYS A 245 39.78 -16.14 17.35
N SER A 246 39.81 -14.88 16.94
CA SER A 246 39.95 -13.74 17.87
C SER A 246 38.75 -13.65 18.83
N ASN A 247 38.85 -12.86 19.91
CA ASN A 247 37.72 -12.46 20.75
C ASN A 247 37.21 -11.05 20.41
N LEU A 248 37.83 -10.34 19.47
CA LEU A 248 37.39 -9.02 19.02
C LEU A 248 36.06 -9.09 18.27
N ILE A 249 35.16 -8.17 18.61
CA ILE A 249 33.91 -7.94 17.88
C ILE A 249 34.19 -6.95 16.74
N VAL A 250 33.66 -7.27 15.56
CA VAL A 250 33.73 -6.44 14.36
C VAL A 250 32.47 -5.58 14.30
N MET A 251 32.61 -4.28 14.48
CA MET A 251 31.48 -3.34 14.40
C MET A 251 31.43 -2.68 13.02
N LEU A 252 30.24 -2.69 12.40
CA LEU A 252 29.96 -2.16 11.08
C LEU A 252 29.02 -0.96 11.22
N HIS A 253 29.33 0.18 10.61
CA HIS A 253 28.34 1.26 10.48
C HIS A 253 27.33 0.93 9.37
N ASP A 254 26.06 1.31 9.55
CA ASP A 254 24.93 1.02 8.65
C ASP A 254 24.99 1.71 7.27
N ALA A 255 25.96 2.59 7.07
CA ALA A 255 26.19 3.42 5.88
C ALA A 255 24.98 4.29 5.47
N PHE A 256 24.24 4.79 6.47
CA PHE A 256 23.00 5.54 6.32
C PHE A 256 21.89 4.75 5.61
N GLN A 257 21.98 3.43 5.65
CA GLN A 257 20.94 2.54 5.11
C GLN A 257 20.02 2.10 6.24
N HIS A 258 18.74 1.89 5.92
CA HIS A 258 17.82 1.27 6.87
C HIS A 258 18.35 -0.11 7.29
N LEU A 259 18.21 -0.48 8.58
CA LEU A 259 18.77 -1.73 9.13
C LEU A 259 18.39 -2.98 8.32
N SER A 260 17.18 -3.00 7.74
CA SER A 260 16.72 -4.10 6.88
C SER A 260 17.54 -4.33 5.60
N TYR A 261 18.28 -3.33 5.13
CA TYR A 261 19.21 -3.45 4.00
C TYR A 261 20.29 -4.51 4.28
N TRP A 262 20.63 -4.70 5.55
CA TRP A 262 21.67 -5.61 6.02
C TRP A 262 21.15 -7.02 6.36
N ASN A 263 19.85 -7.32 6.14
CA ASN A 263 19.23 -8.56 6.64
C ASN A 263 19.84 -9.87 6.16
N ASN A 264 20.49 -9.87 5.00
CA ASN A 264 21.15 -11.04 4.41
C ASN A 264 22.66 -10.86 4.28
N PHE A 265 23.21 -9.79 4.85
CA PHE A 265 24.64 -9.56 4.92
C PHE A 265 25.15 -10.18 6.21
N MET A 266 26.28 -10.91 6.17
CA MET A 266 26.89 -11.55 7.35
C MET A 266 25.90 -12.23 8.34
N PRO A 267 25.08 -13.21 7.91
CA PRO A 267 24.09 -13.83 8.78
C PRO A 267 24.73 -14.57 9.97
N ASN A 268 24.08 -14.51 11.14
CA ASN A 268 24.61 -15.03 12.42
C ASN A 268 24.91 -16.53 12.43
N ASN A 269 24.38 -17.30 11.48
CA ASN A 269 24.70 -18.72 11.33
C ASN A 269 26.07 -18.97 10.66
N THR A 270 26.64 -17.95 10.04
CA THR A 270 27.89 -18.02 9.26
C THR A 270 28.96 -17.08 9.82
N TYR A 271 28.56 -15.93 10.35
CA TYR A 271 29.45 -14.90 10.90
C TYR A 271 29.17 -14.73 12.39
N GLU A 272 30.22 -14.70 13.21
CA GLU A 272 30.17 -14.56 14.66
C GLU A 272 30.90 -13.29 15.09
N GLY A 273 30.44 -12.62 16.14
CA GLY A 273 31.09 -11.42 16.65
C GLY A 273 31.00 -10.23 15.69
N VAL A 274 29.83 -10.07 15.06
CA VAL A 274 29.50 -8.90 14.24
C VAL A 274 28.46 -8.06 14.98
N MET A 275 28.69 -6.76 15.05
CA MET A 275 27.76 -5.79 15.63
C MET A 275 27.46 -4.70 14.59
N MET A 276 26.20 -4.30 14.49
CA MET A 276 25.78 -3.17 13.69
C MET A 276 25.75 -1.91 14.55
N ASP A 277 26.32 -0.84 14.00
CA ASP A 277 26.30 0.51 14.55
C ASP A 277 25.40 1.39 13.67
N THR A 278 24.42 2.03 14.30
CA THR A 278 23.53 3.00 13.66
C THR A 278 23.58 4.34 14.38
N HIS A 279 23.56 5.43 13.63
CA HIS A 279 23.61 6.77 14.19
C HIS A 279 22.25 7.45 14.05
N ILE A 280 21.69 7.92 15.17
CA ILE A 280 20.34 8.49 15.20
C ILE A 280 20.41 9.91 15.69
N TYR A 281 20.19 10.83 14.75
CA TYR A 281 20.05 12.24 15.04
C TYR A 281 18.79 12.82 14.36
N GLN A 282 18.17 13.85 14.96
CA GLN A 282 16.90 14.42 14.49
C GLN A 282 16.99 15.95 14.26
N MET A 283 17.90 16.40 13.39
CA MET A 283 18.11 17.83 13.09
C MET A 283 18.88 18.14 11.78
N PHE A 284 19.35 17.14 11.04
CA PHE A 284 20.23 17.35 9.87
C PHE A 284 19.49 17.43 8.52
N ASN A 285 18.16 17.41 8.54
CA ASN A 285 17.31 17.72 7.39
C ASN A 285 16.20 18.70 7.80
N ASP A 286 15.60 19.36 6.81
CA ASP A 286 14.61 20.43 7.03
C ASP A 286 13.38 19.91 7.78
N HIS A 287 12.91 18.69 7.47
CA HIS A 287 11.77 18.09 8.14
C HIS A 287 12.03 17.89 9.63
N ASP A 288 13.16 17.25 9.98
CA ASP A 288 13.49 16.95 11.37
C ASP A 288 13.71 18.23 12.19
N ALA A 289 14.32 19.25 11.59
CA ALA A 289 14.56 20.52 12.27
C ALA A 289 13.27 21.25 12.66
N HIS A 290 12.17 21.03 11.94
CA HIS A 290 10.86 21.66 12.19
C HIS A 290 9.95 20.86 13.14
N MET A 291 10.37 19.68 13.59
CA MET A 291 9.59 18.92 14.57
C MET A 291 9.46 19.69 15.89
N THR A 292 8.29 19.55 16.50
CA THR A 292 8.05 19.98 17.88
C THR A 292 8.78 19.07 18.86
N TYR A 293 8.96 19.53 20.09
CA TYR A 293 9.58 18.75 21.16
C TYR A 293 8.89 17.39 21.40
N ASP A 294 7.56 17.36 21.36
CA ASP A 294 6.80 16.13 21.55
C ASP A 294 6.98 15.16 20.38
N GLU A 295 7.05 15.66 19.14
CA GLU A 295 7.32 14.84 17.95
C GLU A 295 8.72 14.21 18.00
N HIS A 296 9.73 14.95 18.47
CA HIS A 296 11.06 14.39 18.70
C HIS A 296 11.04 13.23 19.71
N ILE A 297 10.39 13.44 20.85
CA ILE A 297 10.26 12.43 21.92
C ILE A 297 9.52 11.19 21.40
N GLN A 298 8.42 11.37 20.67
CA GLN A 298 7.65 10.27 20.08
C GLN A 298 8.47 9.47 19.07
N ARG A 299 9.22 10.16 18.20
CA ARG A 299 10.09 9.50 17.23
C ARG A 299 11.24 8.74 17.92
N ALA A 300 11.79 9.28 19.01
CA ALA A 300 12.75 8.55 19.83
C ALA A 300 12.13 7.28 20.44
N CYS A 301 10.88 7.32 20.89
CA CYS A 301 10.15 6.15 21.40
C CYS A 301 9.98 5.04 20.34
N ALA A 302 9.76 5.41 19.08
CA ALA A 302 9.55 4.45 17.98
C ALA A 302 10.80 3.63 17.60
N ASN A 303 12.01 4.10 17.95
CA ASN A 303 13.27 3.45 17.58
C ASN A 303 13.42 2.04 18.21
N ALA A 304 12.81 1.78 19.36
CA ALA A 304 12.86 0.46 20.00
C ALA A 304 12.38 -0.65 19.05
N THR A 305 11.28 -0.40 18.34
CA THR A 305 10.69 -1.35 17.38
C THR A 305 11.58 -1.54 16.16
N ILE A 306 12.19 -0.46 15.65
CA ILE A 306 13.07 -0.52 14.48
C ILE A 306 14.28 -1.40 14.77
N MET A 307 14.90 -1.22 15.94
CA MET A 307 16.08 -1.97 16.35
C MET A 307 15.78 -3.44 16.62
N SER A 308 14.62 -3.74 17.24
CA SER A 308 14.22 -5.12 17.53
C SER A 308 14.08 -6.02 16.30
N LYS A 309 13.96 -5.41 15.10
CA LYS A 309 13.85 -6.10 13.81
C LYS A 309 15.20 -6.32 13.13
N SER A 310 16.30 -5.82 13.69
CA SER A 310 17.63 -6.03 13.14
C SER A 310 18.07 -7.48 13.36
N PRO A 311 18.58 -8.18 12.34
CA PRO A 311 19.07 -9.55 12.49
C PRO A 311 20.48 -9.62 13.07
N MET A 312 21.16 -8.49 13.26
CA MET A 312 22.44 -8.38 13.94
C MET A 312 22.27 -7.68 15.29
N MET A 313 23.15 -7.98 16.24
CA MET A 313 23.29 -7.18 17.46
C MET A 313 23.51 -5.72 17.06
N THR A 314 22.62 -4.83 17.48
CA THR A 314 22.62 -3.43 17.01
C THR A 314 22.73 -2.48 18.19
N ILE A 315 23.66 -1.53 18.09
CA ILE A 315 23.88 -0.44 19.04
C ILE A 315 23.69 0.92 18.36
N ILE A 316 23.27 1.93 19.11
CA ILE A 316 23.34 3.32 18.66
C ILE A 316 24.70 3.88 19.06
N GLY A 317 25.67 3.90 18.13
CA GLY A 317 27.02 4.39 18.41
C GLY A 317 27.12 5.91 18.46
N GLU A 318 26.12 6.63 17.94
CA GLU A 318 26.03 8.08 18.02
C GLU A 318 24.60 8.62 18.05
N TRP A 319 24.39 9.60 18.93
CA TRP A 319 23.17 10.38 19.11
C TRP A 319 23.44 11.55 20.08
N THR A 320 22.50 12.50 20.21
CA THR A 320 22.60 13.62 21.16
C THR A 320 21.25 13.95 21.80
N SER A 321 21.27 14.72 22.90
CA SER A 321 20.08 15.20 23.63
C SER A 321 19.49 16.51 23.08
N THR A 322 20.10 17.11 22.07
CA THR A 322 19.56 18.31 21.38
C THR A 322 18.77 17.95 20.12
N ASN A 323 17.89 18.86 19.72
CA ASN A 323 17.03 18.74 18.53
C ASN A 323 17.31 19.78 17.44
N ASN A 324 18.46 20.46 17.52
CA ASN A 324 18.82 21.53 16.60
C ASN A 324 20.31 21.47 16.25
N ASP A 325 20.66 22.11 15.14
CA ASP A 325 22.03 22.19 14.63
C ASP A 325 22.73 23.50 15.02
N CYS A 326 22.35 24.11 16.15
CA CYS A 326 22.85 25.43 16.57
C CYS A 326 24.33 25.46 16.97
N GLY A 327 24.91 24.30 17.28
CA GLY A 327 26.32 24.17 17.68
C GLY A 327 27.27 24.93 16.73
N PRO A 328 28.27 25.67 17.25
CA PRO A 328 29.22 26.36 16.41
C PRO A 328 29.99 25.36 15.54
N HIS A 329 30.14 25.69 14.26
CA HIS A 329 30.86 24.88 13.26
C HIS A 329 30.33 23.45 13.03
N LEU A 330 29.13 23.10 13.51
CA LEU A 330 28.61 21.73 13.45
C LEU A 330 28.52 21.18 12.01
N LEU A 331 28.10 22.01 11.05
CA LEU A 331 28.11 21.68 9.61
C LEU A 331 29.40 22.11 8.91
N GLY A 332 30.26 22.80 9.63
CA GLY A 332 31.57 23.23 9.24
C GLY A 332 31.94 24.63 9.64
N ARG A 333 33.24 24.88 9.71
CA ARG A 333 33.78 26.21 10.02
C ARG A 333 33.29 27.21 8.96
N PHE A 334 32.70 28.31 9.40
CA PHE A 334 32.10 29.35 8.55
C PHE A 334 30.85 28.89 7.75
N VAL A 335 30.22 27.79 8.15
CA VAL A 335 28.94 27.33 7.60
C VAL A 335 27.82 27.72 8.57
N GLY A 336 26.71 28.26 8.05
CA GLY A 336 25.53 28.60 8.85
C GLY A 336 24.72 27.36 9.28
N GLN A 337 23.68 27.58 10.07
CA GLN A 337 22.82 26.57 10.66
C GLN A 337 21.44 26.53 9.99
N ARG A 338 20.81 25.34 9.95
CA ARG A 338 19.44 25.19 9.45
C ARG A 338 18.45 25.83 10.40
N TYR A 339 18.62 25.60 11.71
CA TYR A 339 17.62 25.98 12.71
C TYR A 339 17.31 27.48 12.71
N ASP A 340 18.31 28.34 12.53
CA ASP A 340 18.10 29.80 12.45
C ASP A 340 18.05 30.36 11.03
N GLY A 341 18.14 29.49 10.02
CA GLY A 341 18.06 29.84 8.59
C GLY A 341 19.32 30.52 8.04
N THR A 342 20.45 30.45 8.74
CA THR A 342 21.72 31.00 8.24
C THR A 342 22.42 30.07 7.24
N LEU A 343 22.02 28.79 7.17
CA LEU A 343 22.44 27.88 6.10
C LEU A 343 21.67 28.18 4.80
N PRO A 344 22.34 28.47 3.68
CA PRO A 344 21.66 28.78 2.42
C PRO A 344 20.70 27.67 1.96
N GLY A 345 19.49 28.06 1.56
CA GLY A 345 18.48 27.14 1.03
C GLY A 345 17.64 26.39 2.07
N THR A 346 17.65 26.85 3.33
CA THR A 346 16.90 26.22 4.43
C THR A 346 15.82 27.16 4.97
N ASN A 347 14.77 26.58 5.55
CA ASN A 347 13.70 27.35 6.17
C ASN A 347 14.04 27.60 7.64
N ARG A 348 13.92 28.86 8.07
CA ARG A 348 14.19 29.24 9.46
C ARG A 348 13.15 28.63 10.39
N VAL A 349 13.60 27.83 11.36
CA VAL A 349 12.76 27.26 12.42
C VAL A 349 12.64 28.22 13.60
N GLY A 350 13.77 28.76 14.07
CA GLY A 350 13.83 29.50 15.32
C GLY A 350 15.08 30.37 15.45
N SER A 351 15.51 30.61 16.68
CA SER A 351 16.78 31.29 16.99
C SER A 351 17.70 30.34 17.73
N CYS A 352 18.98 30.34 17.37
CA CYS A 352 20.01 29.61 18.11
C CYS A 352 20.41 30.29 19.43
N ILE A 353 19.93 31.51 19.70
CA ILE A 353 20.15 32.19 20.98
C ILE A 353 19.48 31.38 22.10
N GLY A 354 20.26 31.02 23.12
CA GLY A 354 19.79 30.25 24.28
C GLY A 354 19.59 28.75 24.00
N ARG A 355 20.09 28.24 22.87
CA ARG A 355 20.02 26.81 22.49
C ARG A 355 21.38 26.12 22.34
N THR A 356 22.44 26.91 22.28
CA THR A 356 23.83 26.45 22.20
C THR A 356 24.76 27.36 23.02
N GLY A 357 25.99 26.92 23.28
CA GLY A 357 26.94 27.60 24.15
C GLY A 357 26.88 27.06 25.58
N LYS A 358 26.93 27.96 26.58
CA LYS A 358 26.92 27.56 27.99
C LYS A 358 25.52 27.29 28.52
N ALA A 359 25.36 26.22 29.30
CA ALA A 359 24.11 25.76 29.90
C ALA A 359 23.40 26.82 30.77
N SER A 360 24.16 27.80 31.29
CA SER A 360 23.60 28.95 32.02
C SER A 360 22.75 29.88 31.15
N THR A 361 22.83 29.75 29.83
CA THR A 361 22.06 30.55 28.85
C THR A 361 20.79 29.84 28.37
N PHE A 362 20.62 28.55 28.71
CA PHE A 362 19.48 27.74 28.27
C PHE A 362 18.26 27.99 29.15
N SER A 363 17.08 28.06 28.55
CA SER A 363 15.82 28.14 29.30
C SER A 363 15.53 26.83 30.04
N ASP A 364 14.76 26.93 31.13
CA ASP A 364 14.33 25.74 31.88
C ASP A 364 13.49 24.80 31.00
N ASP A 365 12.63 25.35 30.13
CA ASP A 365 11.84 24.56 29.17
C ASP A 365 12.73 23.73 28.23
N TYR A 366 13.84 24.31 27.76
CA TYR A 366 14.76 23.60 26.87
C TYR A 366 15.53 22.51 27.62
N LYS A 367 15.96 22.78 28.86
CA LYS A 367 16.58 21.75 29.72
C LYS A 367 15.62 20.62 30.05
N GLU A 368 14.35 20.94 30.32
CA GLU A 368 13.31 19.93 30.55
C GLU A 368 13.06 19.09 29.30
N PHE A 369 13.01 19.72 28.11
CA PHE A 369 12.92 18.99 26.85
C PHE A 369 14.10 18.04 26.67
N MET A 370 15.34 18.52 26.80
CA MET A 370 16.54 17.67 26.65
C MET A 370 16.52 16.50 27.64
N ARG A 371 15.99 16.71 28.86
CA ARG A 371 15.80 15.64 29.85
C ARG A 371 14.83 14.57 29.36
N LYS A 372 13.63 14.97 28.92
CA LYS A 372 12.62 14.02 28.40
C LYS A 372 13.11 13.31 27.15
N TYR A 373 13.77 14.03 26.26
CA TYR A 373 14.28 13.48 25.01
C TYR A 373 15.40 12.47 25.25
N TRP A 374 16.34 12.78 26.15
CA TRP A 374 17.39 11.85 26.58
C TRP A 374 16.81 10.57 27.21
N GLU A 375 15.81 10.70 28.09
CA GLU A 375 15.17 9.54 28.71
C GLU A 375 14.42 8.68 27.70
N ALA A 376 13.70 9.28 26.75
CA ALA A 376 13.02 8.57 25.67
C ALA A 376 14.00 7.83 24.76
N GLN A 377 15.11 8.47 24.39
CA GLN A 377 16.15 7.87 23.57
C GLN A 377 16.80 6.67 24.27
N THR A 378 17.32 6.84 25.49
CA THR A 378 18.01 5.77 26.23
C THR A 378 17.11 4.59 26.53
N GLN A 379 15.86 4.82 26.95
CA GLN A 379 14.88 3.75 27.16
C GLN A 379 14.63 2.96 25.88
N SER A 380 14.44 3.64 24.75
CA SER A 380 14.23 2.97 23.46
C SER A 380 15.43 2.17 22.98
N TYR A 381 16.63 2.74 23.13
CA TYR A 381 17.87 2.13 22.67
C TYR A 381 18.20 0.86 23.45
N GLU A 382 17.93 0.85 24.76
CA GLU A 382 18.11 -0.33 25.61
C GLU A 382 17.00 -1.37 25.43
N LYS A 383 15.76 -0.93 25.17
CA LYS A 383 14.62 -1.82 24.91
C LYS A 383 14.75 -2.54 23.56
N GLY A 384 15.17 -1.83 22.52
CA GLY A 384 15.22 -2.32 21.15
C GLY A 384 16.53 -2.97 20.71
N GLY A 385 17.66 -2.70 21.38
CA GLY A 385 18.96 -3.28 21.02
C GLY A 385 19.97 -3.25 22.16
N GLU A 386 21.25 -3.19 21.84
CA GLU A 386 22.34 -3.50 22.78
C GLU A 386 22.73 -2.34 23.70
N GLY A 387 22.11 -1.17 23.54
CA GLY A 387 22.42 0.04 24.29
C GLY A 387 22.87 1.18 23.40
N TRP A 388 23.66 2.10 23.93
CA TRP A 388 23.92 3.39 23.32
C TRP A 388 25.28 3.99 23.71
N ILE A 389 25.83 4.79 22.80
CA ILE A 389 27.01 5.63 23.02
C ILE A 389 26.66 7.07 22.62
N MET A 390 26.57 7.99 23.58
CA MET A 390 26.20 9.38 23.29
C MET A 390 27.37 10.15 22.66
N TRP A 391 27.07 10.96 21.65
CA TRP A 391 27.99 11.93 21.08
C TRP A 391 27.77 13.28 21.77
N THR A 392 28.64 13.75 22.67
CA THR A 392 29.99 13.25 23.06
C THR A 392 30.24 13.51 24.56
N TRP A 393 31.35 13.03 25.14
CA TRP A 393 31.68 13.27 26.55
C TRP A 393 31.71 14.77 26.90
N LYS A 394 32.45 15.58 26.12
CA LYS A 394 32.52 17.03 26.29
C LYS A 394 32.82 17.81 25.01
N MET A 395 32.32 19.05 24.98
CA MET A 395 32.59 20.06 23.96
C MET A 395 32.99 21.38 24.62
N GLU A 396 33.75 22.24 23.93
CA GLU A 396 34.20 23.51 24.52
C GLU A 396 33.06 24.54 24.69
N ASN A 397 32.18 24.65 23.68
CA ASN A 397 31.19 25.73 23.57
C ASN A 397 29.84 25.26 22.99
N ALA A 398 29.41 24.05 23.34
CA ALA A 398 28.14 23.45 22.93
C ALA A 398 27.69 22.47 24.01
N ASP A 399 27.29 22.99 25.17
CA ASP A 399 26.97 22.18 26.34
C ASP A 399 25.81 21.20 26.05
N GLU A 400 24.90 21.52 25.11
CA GLU A 400 23.78 20.67 24.68
C GLU A 400 24.19 19.35 23.99
N TRP A 401 25.45 19.27 23.53
CA TRP A 401 26.07 18.07 22.96
C TRP A 401 27.01 17.35 23.95
N SER A 402 27.22 17.90 25.14
CA SER A 402 28.13 17.35 26.15
C SER A 402 27.39 16.51 27.19
N TYR A 403 27.77 15.24 27.30
CA TYR A 403 27.30 14.37 28.38
C TYR A 403 27.67 14.95 29.75
N LYS A 404 28.93 15.38 29.91
CA LYS A 404 29.43 15.99 31.16
C LYS A 404 28.63 17.24 31.56
N ALA A 405 28.37 18.16 30.64
CA ALA A 405 27.56 19.33 30.94
C ALA A 405 26.11 18.96 31.29
N GLY A 406 25.55 17.93 30.64
CA GLY A 406 24.22 17.41 30.98
C GLY A 406 24.10 16.83 32.38
N LEU A 407 25.15 16.15 32.86
CA LEU A 407 25.24 15.68 34.24
C LEU A 407 25.29 16.86 35.23
N GLU A 408 26.14 17.85 34.94
CA GLU A 408 26.34 19.04 35.80
C GLU A 408 25.08 19.91 35.88
N ASN A 409 24.23 19.88 34.85
CA ASN A 409 23.05 20.75 34.73
C ASN A 409 21.70 20.00 34.81
N GLY A 410 21.72 18.69 35.01
CA GLY A 410 20.55 17.89 35.42
C GLY A 410 19.61 17.40 34.31
N TRP A 411 19.89 17.67 33.03
CA TRP A 411 19.13 17.04 31.94
C TRP A 411 19.63 15.63 31.58
N ILE A 412 20.78 15.21 32.11
CA ILE A 412 21.22 13.81 32.15
C ILE A 412 21.33 13.39 33.63
N PRO A 413 20.76 12.24 34.03
CA PRO A 413 20.85 11.76 35.41
C PRO A 413 22.27 11.25 35.75
N GLN A 414 22.62 11.31 37.04
CA GLN A 414 23.90 10.77 37.55
C GLN A 414 23.98 9.25 37.44
N ASP A 415 22.85 8.56 37.65
CA ASP A 415 22.68 7.16 37.31
C ASP A 415 21.92 7.09 35.98
N PRO A 416 22.49 6.52 34.91
CA PRO A 416 21.82 6.45 33.61
C PRO A 416 20.55 5.59 33.60
N THR A 417 20.23 4.89 34.69
CA THR A 417 18.98 4.15 34.90
C THR A 417 17.91 4.91 35.68
N ASP A 418 18.25 6.09 36.20
CA ASP A 418 17.32 6.92 36.98
C ASP A 418 16.48 7.81 36.07
N TYR A 419 15.25 7.37 35.82
CA TYR A 419 14.27 8.07 34.99
C TYR A 419 13.37 8.96 35.85
N LYS A 420 13.36 10.26 35.55
CA LYS A 420 12.44 11.26 36.14
C LYS A 420 11.07 11.21 35.45
N TYR A 421 11.04 10.77 34.20
CA TYR A 421 9.85 10.58 33.38
C TYR A 421 9.75 9.10 32.93
N PRO A 422 9.62 8.14 33.87
CA PRO A 422 9.51 6.72 33.53
C PRO A 422 8.18 6.44 32.80
N ASN A 423 8.21 5.61 31.76
CA ASN A 423 7.06 5.27 30.91
C ASN A 423 6.61 6.37 29.94
N HIS A 424 7.51 6.81 29.05
CA HIS A 424 7.06 7.44 27.79
C HIS A 424 6.16 6.50 26.95
N ASP A 425 6.10 5.20 27.29
CA ASP A 425 5.19 4.19 26.72
C ASP A 425 3.71 4.32 27.16
N HIS A 426 3.37 5.16 28.14
CA HIS A 426 1.98 5.28 28.63
C HIS A 426 1.41 6.69 28.51
N HIS A 427 0.30 6.73 27.75
CA HIS A 427 -0.52 7.88 27.35
C HIS A 427 0.00 8.62 26.12
N HIS A 428 -0.44 8.10 24.97
CA HIS A 428 -0.10 8.54 23.63
C HIS A 428 1.23 8.01 23.10
N VAL A 429 1.35 6.68 23.00
CA VAL A 429 1.78 6.15 21.70
C VAL A 429 0.73 6.68 20.71
N TYR A 430 0.97 7.87 20.17
CA TYR A 430 0.54 8.14 18.82
C TYR A 430 1.24 7.02 18.06
N HIS A 431 0.53 5.91 17.82
CA HIS A 431 0.82 5.16 16.60
C HIS A 431 0.83 6.25 15.56
N HIS A 432 1.98 6.47 14.91
CA HIS A 432 1.96 7.36 13.77
C HIS A 432 0.78 6.86 12.94
N PRO A 433 -0.19 7.71 12.56
CA PRO A 433 -1.43 7.27 11.90
C PRO A 433 -1.16 6.29 10.76
N VAL A 434 0.01 6.51 10.15
CA VAL A 434 0.68 5.73 9.12
C VAL A 434 0.96 4.29 9.50
N ASP A 435 1.44 4.00 10.71
CA ASP A 435 1.74 2.64 11.15
C ASP A 435 0.46 1.84 11.32
N MET A 436 -0.58 2.43 11.91
CA MET A 436 -1.89 1.79 12.04
C MET A 436 -2.56 1.60 10.67
N TYR A 437 -2.53 2.62 9.81
CA TYR A 437 -3.03 2.50 8.43
C TYR A 437 -2.29 1.41 7.67
N THR A 438 -0.95 1.38 7.74
CA THR A 438 -0.13 0.38 7.05
C THR A 438 -0.54 -1.02 7.50
N GLN A 439 -0.60 -1.28 8.81
CA GLN A 439 -1.03 -2.58 9.33
C GLN A 439 -2.45 -2.97 8.88
N LEU A 440 -3.40 -2.04 8.91
CA LEU A 440 -4.77 -2.27 8.44
C LEU A 440 -4.84 -2.52 6.93
N ALA A 441 -4.05 -1.80 6.14
CA ALA A 441 -4.02 -1.87 4.68
C ALA A 441 -3.28 -3.11 4.16
N GLU A 442 -2.41 -3.73 4.97
CA GLU A 442 -1.75 -5.01 4.69
C GLU A 442 -2.62 -6.22 5.04
N ILE A 443 -3.81 -6.03 5.64
CA ILE A 443 -4.76 -7.12 5.88
C ILE A 443 -5.21 -7.70 4.52
N PRO A 444 -5.09 -9.03 4.30
CA PRO A 444 -5.49 -9.65 3.04
C PRO A 444 -6.97 -9.44 2.71
N VAL A 445 -7.26 -8.99 1.49
CA VAL A 445 -8.63 -8.82 0.97
C VAL A 445 -8.95 -9.97 0.02
N PRO A 446 -10.00 -10.78 0.28
CA PRO A 446 -10.36 -11.87 -0.60
C PRO A 446 -10.85 -11.35 -1.96
N THR A 447 -10.33 -11.93 -3.05
CA THR A 447 -10.68 -11.55 -4.43
C THR A 447 -11.37 -12.68 -5.20
N GLY A 448 -11.36 -13.90 -4.68
CA GLY A 448 -12.07 -15.03 -5.27
C GLY A 448 -11.84 -16.32 -4.49
N ALA A 449 -12.62 -17.36 -4.79
CA ALA A 449 -12.42 -18.69 -4.23
C ALA A 449 -12.75 -19.77 -5.26
N ARG A 450 -12.38 -21.02 -4.96
CA ARG A 450 -12.82 -22.21 -5.71
C ARG A 450 -12.82 -23.46 -4.85
N PHE A 451 -13.75 -24.36 -5.08
CA PHE A 451 -13.71 -25.70 -4.51
C PHE A 451 -12.73 -26.59 -5.29
N LEU A 452 -11.92 -27.38 -4.58
CA LEU A 452 -10.96 -28.31 -5.20
C LEU A 452 -11.59 -29.63 -5.66
N ALA A 453 -12.77 -29.98 -5.13
CA ALA A 453 -13.56 -31.12 -5.57
C ALA A 453 -15.04 -30.72 -5.66
N ARG A 454 -15.64 -30.85 -6.85
CA ARG A 454 -17.07 -30.56 -7.09
C ARG A 454 -18.00 -31.60 -6.45
N HIS A 455 -17.55 -32.84 -6.30
CA HIS A 455 -18.27 -33.92 -5.64
C HIS A 455 -17.36 -34.66 -4.66
N ALA A 456 -17.52 -34.42 -3.37
CA ALA A 456 -17.14 -35.41 -2.36
C ALA A 456 -18.38 -36.26 -2.09
N LEU A 457 -18.59 -37.29 -2.93
CA LEU A 457 -19.25 -38.50 -2.44
C LEU A 457 -18.26 -39.10 -1.43
N ASP A 458 -18.76 -39.36 -0.22
CA ASP A 458 -18.05 -39.92 0.94
C ASP A 458 -17.29 -38.92 1.82
N SER A 459 -17.56 -38.99 3.13
CA SER A 459 -16.77 -38.75 4.37
C SER A 459 -15.33 -38.19 4.36
N ARG A 460 -14.83 -37.60 3.28
CA ARG A 460 -13.50 -37.02 3.14
C ARG A 460 -13.55 -35.51 3.39
N PRO A 461 -12.47 -34.92 3.93
CA PRO A 461 -12.37 -33.47 4.07
C PRO A 461 -12.54 -32.77 2.71
N ALA A 462 -13.41 -31.78 2.65
CA ALA A 462 -13.54 -30.90 1.49
C ALA A 462 -12.48 -29.78 1.58
N ALA A 463 -12.08 -29.22 0.44
CA ALA A 463 -11.09 -28.16 0.39
C ALA A 463 -11.51 -27.03 -0.55
N VAL A 464 -11.25 -25.80 -0.12
CA VAL A 464 -11.44 -24.58 -0.90
C VAL A 464 -10.11 -23.85 -1.00
N GLU A 465 -9.79 -23.33 -2.18
CA GLU A 465 -8.72 -22.34 -2.35
C GLU A 465 -9.32 -20.95 -2.40
N VAL A 466 -8.78 -20.05 -1.58
CA VAL A 466 -9.19 -18.64 -1.54
C VAL A 466 -8.01 -17.79 -1.99
N THR A 467 -8.25 -16.92 -2.97
CA THR A 467 -7.29 -15.94 -3.46
C THR A 467 -7.50 -14.62 -2.71
N TYR A 468 -6.41 -14.04 -2.25
CA TYR A 468 -6.35 -12.76 -1.56
C TYR A 468 -5.44 -11.79 -2.30
N SER A 469 -5.79 -10.51 -2.30
CA SER A 469 -4.90 -9.40 -2.63
C SER A 469 -4.36 -8.78 -1.35
N VAL A 470 -3.06 -8.52 -1.33
CA VAL A 470 -2.33 -7.95 -0.19
C VAL A 470 -1.52 -6.76 -0.68
N LYS A 471 -1.66 -5.60 -0.04
CA LYS A 471 -0.73 -4.48 -0.27
C LYS A 471 0.56 -4.78 0.48
N ASP A 472 1.70 -4.61 -0.17
CA ASP A 472 3.02 -4.76 0.44
C ASP A 472 3.73 -3.42 0.38
N HIS A 473 3.74 -2.71 1.51
CA HIS A 473 4.34 -1.38 1.60
C HIS A 473 5.87 -1.43 1.54
N LEU A 474 6.50 -2.56 1.91
CA LEU A 474 7.96 -2.72 1.81
C LEU A 474 8.42 -2.82 0.35
N LYS A 475 7.66 -3.50 -0.51
CA LYS A 475 7.97 -3.60 -1.95
C LYS A 475 7.22 -2.60 -2.83
N ASN A 476 6.39 -1.74 -2.24
CA ASN A 476 5.49 -0.82 -2.96
C ASN A 476 4.70 -1.53 -4.08
N SER A 477 4.09 -2.67 -3.77
CA SER A 477 3.36 -3.47 -4.77
C SER A 477 2.20 -4.25 -4.19
N LYS A 478 1.19 -4.54 -5.01
CA LYS A 478 0.12 -5.49 -4.65
C LYS A 478 0.58 -6.91 -4.97
N ARG A 479 0.33 -7.85 -4.07
CA ARG A 479 0.63 -9.28 -4.21
C ARG A 479 -0.65 -10.10 -4.12
N ASN A 480 -0.70 -11.19 -4.87
CA ASN A 480 -1.74 -12.21 -4.72
C ASN A 480 -1.22 -13.35 -3.83
N MET A 481 -2.07 -13.86 -2.95
CA MET A 481 -1.80 -15.00 -2.07
C MET A 481 -2.94 -16.00 -2.20
N ILE A 482 -2.65 -17.30 -2.16
CA ILE A 482 -3.68 -18.34 -2.12
C ILE A 482 -3.56 -19.12 -0.81
N LYS A 483 -4.69 -19.27 -0.12
CA LYS A 483 -4.81 -20.20 1.01
C LYS A 483 -5.69 -21.38 0.62
N THR A 484 -5.22 -22.59 0.84
CA THR A 484 -6.04 -23.80 0.76
C THR A 484 -6.58 -24.11 2.16
N ILE A 485 -7.90 -24.10 2.31
CA ILE A 485 -8.61 -24.37 3.56
C ILE A 485 -9.28 -25.73 3.43
N VAL A 486 -8.88 -26.68 4.28
CA VAL A 486 -9.44 -28.03 4.35
C VAL A 486 -10.40 -28.11 5.54
N PHE A 487 -11.63 -28.59 5.33
CA PHE A 487 -12.68 -28.63 6.35
C PHE A 487 -13.46 -29.96 6.30
N SER A 488 -14.00 -30.38 7.46
CA SER A 488 -14.83 -31.59 7.57
C SER A 488 -16.32 -31.25 7.44
N THR A 489 -17.09 -32.18 6.89
CA THR A 489 -18.56 -32.13 6.86
C THR A 489 -19.19 -32.40 8.24
N GLU A 490 -18.48 -33.07 9.16
CA GLU A 490 -18.99 -33.44 10.49
C GLU A 490 -18.49 -32.53 11.63
N ALA A 491 -17.42 -31.76 11.40
CA ALA A 491 -16.83 -30.92 12.43
C ALA A 491 -17.64 -29.63 12.64
N THR A 492 -18.12 -29.43 13.87
CA THR A 492 -18.77 -28.20 14.33
C THR A 492 -17.79 -27.05 14.62
N HIS A 493 -16.48 -27.28 14.53
CA HIS A 493 -15.44 -26.33 14.90
C HIS A 493 -14.28 -26.32 13.89
N GLY A 494 -14.09 -25.16 13.22
CA GLY A 494 -12.87 -24.76 12.49
C GLY A 494 -12.45 -25.59 11.27
N PRO A 495 -11.51 -25.09 10.44
CA PRO A 495 -10.85 -25.89 9.42
C PRO A 495 -9.96 -26.97 10.06
N ILE A 496 -9.83 -28.13 9.40
CA ILE A 496 -8.93 -29.21 9.81
C ILE A 496 -7.46 -28.82 9.57
N SER A 497 -7.20 -28.12 8.47
CA SER A 497 -5.86 -27.66 8.10
C SER A 497 -5.96 -26.46 7.17
N VAL A 498 -5.08 -25.48 7.36
CA VAL A 498 -4.90 -24.36 6.44
C VAL A 498 -3.46 -24.41 5.95
N SER A 499 -3.28 -24.46 4.63
CA SER A 499 -1.96 -24.38 4.00
C SER A 499 -1.90 -23.11 3.16
N THR A 500 -0.83 -22.34 3.35
CA THR A 500 -0.57 -21.13 2.57
C THR A 500 0.59 -21.40 1.64
N ALA A 501 0.35 -21.33 0.34
CA ALA A 501 1.40 -21.34 -0.67
C ALA A 501 1.51 -19.92 -1.25
N LEU A 502 2.72 -19.37 -1.28
CA LEU A 502 3.01 -18.25 -2.17
C LEU A 502 3.00 -18.82 -3.59
N GLN A 503 2.01 -18.47 -4.41
CA GLN A 503 1.92 -19.00 -5.76
C GLN A 503 2.80 -18.21 -6.74
N ASP A 504 3.29 -18.93 -7.74
CA ASP A 504 4.05 -18.43 -8.89
C ASP A 504 3.38 -17.23 -9.55
N VAL A 505 4.18 -16.22 -9.85
CA VAL A 505 3.79 -14.86 -10.29
C VAL A 505 3.17 -14.83 -11.70
N ASP A 506 2.93 -16.00 -12.31
CA ASP A 506 2.74 -16.14 -13.76
C ASP A 506 1.40 -16.77 -14.16
N ILE A 507 0.51 -17.19 -13.25
CA ILE A 507 -0.82 -17.72 -13.64
C ILE A 507 -1.82 -16.57 -13.81
N VAL A 508 -2.37 -16.42 -15.01
CA VAL A 508 -3.32 -15.36 -15.38
C VAL A 508 -4.78 -15.78 -15.13
N ALA A 509 -5.13 -17.01 -15.51
CA ALA A 509 -6.45 -17.60 -15.27
C ALA A 509 -6.34 -19.14 -15.25
N GLN A 510 -7.29 -19.80 -14.60
CA GLN A 510 -7.38 -21.27 -14.60
C GLN A 510 -8.82 -21.75 -14.40
N LEU A 511 -9.11 -22.95 -14.89
CA LEU A 511 -10.42 -23.58 -14.78
C LEU A 511 -10.27 -25.10 -14.65
N ILE A 512 -11.17 -25.74 -13.90
CA ILE A 512 -11.31 -27.21 -13.84
C ILE A 512 -12.43 -27.63 -14.81
N SER A 513 -12.21 -28.72 -15.53
CA SER A 513 -13.18 -29.23 -16.51
C SER A 513 -14.45 -29.77 -15.83
N PRO A 514 -15.61 -29.81 -16.52
CA PRO A 514 -16.87 -30.33 -15.98
C PRO A 514 -16.79 -31.69 -15.27
N SER A 515 -15.99 -32.62 -15.79
CA SER A 515 -15.71 -33.97 -15.24
C SER A 515 -14.79 -33.96 -14.01
N GLY A 516 -14.13 -32.84 -13.74
CA GLY A 516 -13.10 -32.71 -12.70
C GLY A 516 -11.76 -33.35 -13.06
N GLN A 517 -11.60 -33.95 -14.25
CA GLN A 517 -10.39 -34.70 -14.62
C GLN A 517 -9.28 -33.82 -15.19
N ARG A 518 -9.61 -32.68 -15.78
CA ARG A 518 -8.66 -31.77 -16.43
C ARG A 518 -8.67 -30.39 -15.80
N ARG A 519 -7.55 -29.69 -15.97
CA ARG A 519 -7.35 -28.30 -15.57
C ARG A 519 -6.70 -27.52 -16.70
N ALA A 520 -7.31 -26.41 -17.09
CA ALA A 520 -6.74 -25.43 -18.01
C ALA A 520 -6.02 -24.33 -17.22
N ILE A 521 -4.85 -23.91 -17.69
CA ILE A 521 -4.08 -22.80 -17.13
C ILE A 521 -3.67 -21.87 -18.27
N LEU A 522 -3.97 -20.57 -18.11
CA LEU A 522 -3.37 -19.50 -18.90
C LEU A 522 -2.20 -18.93 -18.09
N ARG A 523 -0.98 -19.01 -18.64
CA ARG A 523 0.24 -18.59 -17.95
C ARG A 523 0.90 -17.44 -18.71
N SER A 524 1.23 -16.36 -18.01
CA SER A 524 2.04 -15.23 -18.46
C SER A 524 2.73 -14.57 -17.27
N PRO A 525 4.06 -14.37 -17.31
CA PRO A 525 4.77 -13.58 -16.31
C PRO A 525 4.38 -12.11 -16.38
N LYS A 526 4.78 -11.32 -15.35
CA LYS A 526 4.56 -9.86 -15.31
C LYS A 526 5.14 -9.09 -16.49
N SER A 527 6.17 -9.62 -17.16
CA SER A 527 6.72 -9.05 -18.41
C SER A 527 5.77 -9.20 -19.60
N GLY A 528 4.68 -9.96 -19.46
CA GLY A 528 3.71 -10.27 -20.52
C GLY A 528 4.16 -11.35 -21.50
N THR A 529 5.40 -11.86 -21.39
CA THR A 529 5.97 -12.90 -22.27
C THR A 529 7.01 -13.75 -21.53
N PRO A 530 7.14 -15.06 -21.84
CA PRO A 530 6.32 -15.85 -22.77
C PRO A 530 4.94 -16.22 -22.21
N ARG A 531 3.98 -16.53 -23.10
CA ARG A 531 2.59 -16.85 -22.79
C ARG A 531 2.24 -18.28 -23.19
N TYR A 532 1.63 -19.04 -22.28
CA TYR A 532 1.26 -20.43 -22.52
C TYR A 532 -0.22 -20.73 -22.22
N VAL A 533 -0.79 -21.62 -23.03
CA VAL A 533 -2.05 -22.32 -22.73
C VAL A 533 -1.70 -23.76 -22.39
N GLU A 534 -1.99 -24.19 -21.16
CA GLU A 534 -1.62 -25.51 -20.64
C GLU A 534 -2.85 -26.30 -20.24
N ILE A 535 -2.88 -27.59 -20.58
CA ILE A 535 -3.88 -28.55 -20.10
C ILE A 535 -3.18 -29.60 -19.24
N TRP A 536 -3.69 -29.77 -18.04
CA TRP A 536 -3.17 -30.68 -17.04
C TRP A 536 -4.22 -31.74 -16.72
N ARG A 537 -3.79 -33.00 -16.55
CA ARG A 537 -4.63 -34.11 -16.11
C ARG A 537 -3.92 -34.88 -15.02
N ASN A 538 -4.57 -35.03 -13.86
CA ASN A 538 -4.00 -35.73 -12.70
C ASN A 538 -2.58 -35.25 -12.31
N GLY A 539 -2.32 -33.93 -12.41
CA GLY A 539 -1.02 -33.33 -12.10
C GLY A 539 0.06 -33.48 -13.17
N LEU A 540 -0.23 -34.16 -14.28
CA LEU A 540 0.66 -34.27 -15.43
C LEU A 540 0.24 -33.28 -16.52
N LEU A 541 1.22 -32.61 -17.13
CA LEU A 541 0.99 -31.74 -18.28
C LEU A 541 0.61 -32.61 -19.49
N GLU A 542 -0.66 -32.55 -19.90
CA GLU A 542 -1.19 -33.28 -21.06
C GLU A 542 -0.78 -32.56 -22.36
N THR A 543 -0.82 -31.23 -22.37
CA THR A 543 -0.37 -30.42 -23.50
C THR A 543 -0.06 -28.97 -23.08
N SER A 544 0.82 -28.30 -23.82
CA SER A 544 1.13 -26.86 -23.66
C SER A 544 1.35 -26.22 -25.03
N LEU A 545 0.83 -25.02 -25.26
CA LEU A 545 1.05 -24.24 -26.47
C LEU A 545 1.61 -22.86 -26.11
N ASP A 546 2.76 -22.49 -26.69
CA ASP A 546 3.27 -21.12 -26.65
C ASP A 546 2.45 -20.24 -27.60
N VAL A 547 1.76 -19.26 -27.04
CA VAL A 547 0.88 -18.34 -27.76
C VAL A 547 1.45 -16.91 -27.85
N THR A 548 2.70 -16.72 -27.41
CA THR A 548 3.37 -15.41 -27.33
C THR A 548 3.28 -14.64 -28.65
N ASP A 549 3.58 -15.32 -29.75
CA ASP A 549 3.54 -14.75 -31.10
C ASP A 549 2.22 -14.97 -31.84
N LEU A 550 1.22 -15.59 -31.21
CA LEU A 550 -0.05 -15.94 -31.84
C LEU A 550 -1.13 -14.89 -31.56
N HIS A 551 -1.11 -14.28 -30.37
CA HIS A 551 -1.97 -13.15 -30.00
C HIS A 551 -1.29 -12.26 -28.94
N GLY A 552 -1.92 -11.16 -28.55
CA GLY A 552 -1.49 -10.26 -27.47
C GLY A 552 -1.84 -10.80 -26.08
N ASP A 553 -2.07 -9.91 -25.12
CA ASP A 553 -2.32 -10.30 -23.73
C ASP A 553 -3.63 -11.08 -23.57
N PHE A 554 -3.62 -12.04 -22.65
CA PHE A 554 -4.84 -12.70 -22.19
C PHE A 554 -5.75 -11.70 -21.47
N TYR A 555 -7.05 -11.83 -21.68
CA TYR A 555 -8.05 -11.12 -20.87
C TYR A 555 -8.60 -12.07 -19.82
N SER A 556 -8.33 -11.75 -18.56
CA SER A 556 -8.78 -12.50 -17.37
C SER A 556 -9.62 -11.66 -16.39
N ASP A 557 -9.84 -10.39 -16.71
CA ASP A 557 -10.79 -9.58 -15.95
C ASP A 557 -12.21 -10.11 -16.14
N GLU A 558 -13.07 -9.86 -15.17
CA GLU A 558 -14.45 -10.32 -15.20
C GLU A 558 -15.30 -9.71 -16.33
N PHE A 559 -14.86 -8.63 -16.97
CA PHE A 559 -15.66 -7.87 -17.93
C PHE A 559 -15.45 -8.34 -19.36
N LEU A 560 -14.24 -8.70 -19.75
CA LEU A 560 -13.92 -9.19 -21.10
C LEU A 560 -13.45 -10.65 -21.13
N GLY A 561 -12.90 -11.13 -20.01
CA GLY A 561 -12.25 -12.43 -19.95
C GLY A 561 -13.20 -13.60 -20.16
N SER A 562 -12.67 -14.66 -20.74
CA SER A 562 -13.34 -15.94 -20.92
C SER A 562 -12.36 -17.06 -20.64
N LEU A 563 -12.83 -18.11 -19.99
CA LEU A 563 -12.15 -19.40 -19.92
C LEU A 563 -13.22 -20.46 -19.70
N SER A 564 -13.37 -21.39 -20.65
CA SER A 564 -14.43 -22.42 -20.59
C SER A 564 -13.99 -23.67 -21.33
N PHE A 565 -14.26 -24.85 -20.75
CA PHE A 565 -14.12 -26.13 -21.44
C PHE A 565 -15.35 -26.42 -22.28
N SER A 566 -15.14 -27.07 -23.43
CA SER A 566 -16.23 -27.66 -24.19
C SER A 566 -16.86 -28.84 -23.44
N PRO A 567 -18.12 -29.23 -23.73
CA PRO A 567 -18.75 -30.42 -23.17
C PRO A 567 -17.94 -31.71 -23.35
N SER A 568 -17.24 -31.88 -24.48
CA SER A 568 -16.36 -33.03 -24.74
C SER A 568 -15.04 -33.02 -23.95
N GLU A 569 -14.68 -31.86 -23.38
CA GLU A 569 -13.39 -31.61 -22.72
C GLU A 569 -12.15 -31.86 -23.59
N THR A 570 -12.27 -31.76 -24.91
CA THR A 570 -11.13 -31.80 -25.86
C THR A 570 -10.71 -30.42 -26.34
N THR A 571 -11.43 -29.39 -25.87
CA THR A 571 -11.29 -28.02 -26.32
C THR A 571 -11.47 -27.05 -25.17
N VAL A 572 -10.71 -25.95 -25.19
CA VAL A 572 -10.90 -24.80 -24.30
C VAL A 572 -11.03 -23.53 -25.12
N LEU A 573 -11.94 -22.66 -24.72
CA LEU A 573 -12.01 -21.28 -25.23
C LEU A 573 -11.43 -20.32 -24.21
N TYR A 574 -10.85 -19.22 -24.70
CA TYR A 574 -10.42 -18.10 -23.88
C TYR A 574 -10.41 -16.79 -24.68
N THR A 575 -10.36 -15.64 -24.00
CA THR A 575 -10.30 -14.32 -24.67
C THR A 575 -8.89 -13.72 -24.57
N ALA A 576 -8.41 -13.15 -25.68
CA ALA A 576 -7.14 -12.41 -25.73
C ALA A 576 -7.19 -11.25 -26.73
N GLU A 577 -6.25 -10.32 -26.63
CA GLU A 577 -6.07 -9.23 -27.61
C GLU A 577 -5.59 -9.80 -28.95
N ALA A 578 -6.33 -9.57 -30.04
CA ALA A 578 -5.88 -9.98 -31.36
C ALA A 578 -4.67 -9.16 -31.85
N LYS A 579 -3.79 -9.73 -32.70
CA LYS A 579 -2.71 -8.95 -33.34
C LYS A 579 -3.27 -7.92 -34.32
N ALA A 580 -2.63 -6.75 -34.41
CA ALA A 580 -2.94 -5.73 -35.44
C ALA A 580 -2.98 -6.40 -36.82
N PRO A 581 -3.97 -6.11 -37.69
CA PRO A 581 -3.93 -6.58 -39.06
C PRO A 581 -2.61 -6.13 -39.70
N GLU A 582 -1.91 -7.03 -40.39
CA GLU A 582 -0.75 -6.64 -41.18
C GLU A 582 -1.20 -5.66 -42.27
N THR A 583 -0.49 -4.55 -42.38
CA THR A 583 -0.80 -3.50 -43.36
C THR A 583 0.48 -2.96 -43.97
N LYS A 584 0.38 -2.55 -45.23
CA LYS A 584 1.45 -1.85 -45.94
C LYS A 584 1.39 -0.34 -45.73
N ASP A 585 0.30 0.17 -45.14
CA ASP A 585 0.15 1.59 -44.82
C ASP A 585 1.08 1.96 -43.64
N PRO A 586 2.15 2.75 -43.88
CA PRO A 586 3.09 3.13 -42.83
C PRO A 586 2.46 4.03 -41.75
N PHE A 587 1.28 4.60 -42.02
CA PHE A 587 0.55 5.45 -41.09
C PHE A 587 -0.38 4.68 -40.16
N GLU A 588 -0.70 3.42 -40.46
CA GLU A 588 -1.70 2.66 -39.69
C GLU A 588 -1.35 2.57 -38.20
N LYS A 589 -0.06 2.35 -37.89
CA LYS A 589 0.42 2.29 -36.49
C LYS A 589 0.24 3.60 -35.71
N PHE A 590 0.03 4.71 -36.41
CA PHE A 590 -0.23 6.03 -35.84
C PHE A 590 -1.72 6.41 -35.88
N LYS A 591 -2.57 5.65 -36.57
CA LYS A 591 -4.01 5.89 -36.57
C LYS A 591 -4.56 5.61 -35.18
N PHE A 592 -5.34 6.56 -34.67
CA PHE A 592 -6.02 6.41 -33.40
C PHE A 592 -6.96 5.21 -33.44
N THR A 593 -6.80 4.29 -32.49
CA THR A 593 -7.70 3.15 -32.30
C THR A 593 -8.30 3.30 -30.89
N PRO A 594 -9.63 3.49 -30.77
CA PRO A 594 -10.25 3.61 -29.47
C PRO A 594 -10.07 2.31 -28.67
N ASP A 595 -9.79 2.46 -27.38
CA ASP A 595 -9.87 1.37 -26.41
C ASP A 595 -11.24 1.40 -25.72
N PHE A 596 -11.50 0.39 -24.89
CA PHE A 596 -12.75 0.28 -24.13
C PHE A 596 -12.94 1.40 -23.09
N GLY A 597 -11.89 2.18 -22.78
CA GLY A 597 -11.91 3.12 -21.66
C GLY A 597 -12.37 2.44 -20.38
N GLU A 598 -12.97 3.20 -19.49
CA GLU A 598 -13.63 2.72 -18.29
C GLU A 598 -12.78 1.86 -17.32
N GLY A 599 -11.46 2.09 -17.27
CA GLY A 599 -10.54 1.23 -16.52
C GLY A 599 -10.22 -0.10 -17.21
N LEU A 600 -10.53 -0.21 -18.50
CA LEU A 600 -10.10 -1.22 -19.47
C LEU A 600 -9.17 -0.58 -20.54
N THR A 601 -8.47 0.49 -20.17
CA THR A 601 -7.50 1.21 -21.00
C THR A 601 -6.47 0.25 -21.62
N GLY A 602 -6.14 0.48 -22.89
CA GLY A 602 -5.23 -0.37 -23.66
C GLY A 602 -5.89 -1.60 -24.30
N LYS A 603 -7.08 -2.03 -23.83
CA LYS A 603 -7.81 -3.14 -24.45
C LYS A 603 -8.60 -2.66 -25.64
N ARG A 604 -8.39 -3.27 -26.82
CA ARG A 604 -8.94 -2.74 -28.09
C ARG A 604 -9.72 -3.79 -28.88
N ARG A 605 -9.19 -5.01 -28.99
CA ARG A 605 -9.70 -6.05 -29.87
C ARG A 605 -9.74 -7.39 -29.15
N PRO A 606 -10.63 -7.55 -28.15
CA PRO A 606 -10.90 -8.86 -27.55
C PRO A 606 -11.42 -9.81 -28.63
N VAL A 607 -10.80 -10.99 -28.72
CA VAL A 607 -11.22 -12.06 -29.61
C VAL A 607 -11.24 -13.38 -28.84
N ILE A 608 -12.21 -14.23 -29.17
CA ILE A 608 -12.32 -15.60 -28.66
C ILE A 608 -11.35 -16.48 -29.44
N PHE A 609 -10.43 -17.09 -28.71
CA PHE A 609 -9.53 -18.14 -29.19
C PHE A 609 -10.01 -19.49 -28.68
N ILE A 610 -9.85 -20.52 -29.52
CA ILE A 610 -10.20 -21.90 -29.19
C ILE A 610 -8.95 -22.75 -29.39
N PHE A 611 -8.51 -23.40 -28.31
CA PHE A 611 -7.40 -24.33 -28.34
C PHE A 611 -7.94 -25.76 -28.31
N ASN A 612 -7.67 -26.50 -29.39
CA ASN A 612 -8.01 -27.92 -29.51
C ASN A 612 -6.75 -28.77 -29.35
N TRP A 613 -6.86 -29.86 -28.61
CA TRP A 613 -5.83 -30.89 -28.50
C TRP A 613 -6.44 -32.29 -28.62
N GLU A 614 -5.79 -33.20 -29.35
CA GLU A 614 -6.20 -34.61 -29.40
C GLU A 614 -5.58 -35.40 -28.24
N ASN A 615 -6.33 -36.37 -27.69
CA ASN A 615 -5.84 -37.37 -26.76
C ASN A 615 -6.49 -38.75 -27.04
N PRO A 616 -5.72 -39.84 -27.26
CA PRO A 616 -4.25 -39.89 -27.29
C PRO A 616 -3.65 -39.16 -28.51
N PRO A 617 -2.36 -38.78 -28.47
CA PRO A 617 -1.67 -38.24 -29.64
C PRO A 617 -1.78 -39.23 -30.80
N SER A 618 -2.21 -38.77 -31.97
CA SER A 618 -2.26 -39.64 -33.16
C SER A 618 -0.87 -40.07 -33.59
N GLU A 619 -0.75 -41.25 -34.22
CA GLU A 619 0.50 -41.71 -34.85
C GLU A 619 1.03 -40.73 -35.93
N ASP A 620 0.17 -39.85 -36.46
CA ASP A 620 0.44 -38.86 -37.50
C ASP A 620 1.07 -37.52 -37.02
N GLY A 621 1.47 -37.40 -35.75
CA GLY A 621 2.20 -36.24 -35.22
C GLY A 621 1.35 -35.23 -34.42
N ASP A 622 1.89 -34.02 -34.19
CA ASP A 622 1.28 -32.97 -33.36
C ASP A 622 0.07 -32.32 -34.05
N LYS A 623 -1.13 -32.55 -33.49
CA LYS A 623 -2.43 -32.06 -33.99
C LYS A 623 -3.02 -30.90 -33.19
N ARG A 624 -2.22 -30.22 -32.35
CA ARG A 624 -2.66 -29.00 -31.67
C ARG A 624 -3.08 -27.94 -32.69
N THR A 625 -4.29 -27.40 -32.54
CA THR A 625 -4.76 -26.28 -33.35
C THR A 625 -5.20 -25.12 -32.47
N LEU A 626 -4.87 -23.91 -32.91
CA LEU A 626 -5.41 -22.69 -32.32
C LEU A 626 -6.33 -22.05 -33.35
N VAL A 627 -7.58 -21.82 -32.97
CA VAL A 627 -8.59 -21.17 -33.81
C VAL A 627 -8.84 -19.77 -33.26
N GLN A 628 -8.88 -18.79 -34.16
CA GLN A 628 -9.34 -17.44 -33.86
C GLN A 628 -10.74 -17.28 -34.46
N ILE A 629 -11.74 -17.02 -33.63
CA ILE A 629 -13.10 -16.79 -34.11
C ILE A 629 -13.20 -15.43 -34.80
N THR A 630 -13.72 -15.43 -36.03
CA THR A 630 -14.06 -14.23 -36.79
C THR A 630 -15.57 -14.17 -36.99
N THR A 631 -16.10 -12.94 -37.11
CA THR A 631 -17.54 -12.71 -37.35
C THR A 631 -17.75 -11.88 -38.61
N PRO A 632 -18.85 -12.11 -39.36
CA PRO A 632 -19.07 -11.46 -40.65
C PRO A 632 -19.30 -9.94 -40.56
N ASP A 633 -19.75 -9.45 -39.42
CA ASP A 633 -20.13 -8.06 -39.19
C ASP A 633 -18.93 -7.15 -38.91
N GLY A 634 -17.80 -7.67 -38.40
CA GLY A 634 -16.56 -6.92 -38.13
C GLY A 634 -16.65 -5.82 -37.07
N ASP A 635 -17.87 -5.40 -36.70
CA ASP A 635 -18.19 -4.27 -35.84
C ASP A 635 -18.59 -4.66 -34.41
N THR A 636 -18.68 -5.96 -34.11
CA THR A 636 -18.91 -6.45 -32.74
C THR A 636 -17.60 -6.99 -32.17
N ARG A 637 -17.37 -6.78 -30.87
CA ARG A 637 -16.24 -7.37 -30.13
C ARG A 637 -16.78 -8.38 -29.13
N PHE A 638 -16.20 -9.56 -29.02
CA PHE A 638 -16.76 -10.63 -28.18
C PHE A 638 -15.89 -10.96 -26.97
N GLY A 639 -16.53 -11.10 -25.81
CA GLY A 639 -15.94 -11.53 -24.54
C GLY A 639 -16.98 -12.24 -23.67
N GLN A 640 -16.61 -12.60 -22.44
CA GLN A 640 -17.48 -13.34 -21.52
C GLN A 640 -18.15 -14.57 -22.17
N ALA A 641 -17.36 -15.34 -22.91
CA ALA A 641 -17.82 -16.48 -23.69
C ALA A 641 -17.89 -17.75 -22.84
N VAL A 642 -18.89 -18.58 -23.13
CA VAL A 642 -19.10 -19.90 -22.53
C VAL A 642 -19.60 -20.87 -23.59
N PHE A 643 -19.15 -22.12 -23.57
CA PHE A 643 -19.70 -23.16 -24.44
C PHE A 643 -21.14 -23.49 -24.05
N SER A 644 -21.93 -23.90 -25.05
CA SER A 644 -23.16 -24.67 -24.84
C SER A 644 -22.89 -25.88 -23.93
N SER A 645 -23.89 -26.32 -23.18
CA SER A 645 -23.80 -27.57 -22.42
C SER A 645 -23.82 -28.83 -23.30
N ASN A 646 -24.28 -28.72 -24.55
CA ASN A 646 -24.58 -29.86 -25.42
C ASN A 646 -23.73 -29.91 -26.70
N SER A 647 -22.96 -28.85 -26.99
CA SER A 647 -22.24 -28.72 -28.25
C SER A 647 -20.90 -28.00 -28.09
N ASP A 648 -19.85 -28.60 -28.64
CA ASP A 648 -18.53 -27.97 -28.77
C ASP A 648 -18.50 -26.88 -29.85
N LYS A 649 -19.59 -26.74 -30.65
CA LYS A 649 -19.67 -25.80 -31.77
C LYS A 649 -20.49 -24.55 -31.46
N VAL A 650 -21.19 -24.53 -30.32
CA VAL A 650 -22.08 -23.44 -29.94
C VAL A 650 -21.49 -22.70 -28.75
N ILE A 651 -21.36 -21.39 -28.88
CA ILE A 651 -20.83 -20.50 -27.84
C ILE A 651 -21.87 -19.41 -27.58
N TYR A 652 -22.04 -19.05 -26.31
CA TYR A 652 -22.77 -17.86 -25.90
C TYR A 652 -21.78 -16.83 -25.37
N ALA A 653 -21.89 -15.59 -25.84
CA ALA A 653 -20.94 -14.54 -25.48
C ALA A 653 -21.63 -13.17 -25.33
N THR A 654 -20.98 -12.27 -24.59
CA THR A 654 -21.32 -10.86 -24.63
C THR A 654 -20.62 -10.22 -25.82
N GLY A 655 -21.42 -9.58 -26.68
CA GLY A 655 -20.93 -8.75 -27.78
C GLY A 655 -20.98 -7.28 -27.38
N TYR A 656 -19.89 -6.55 -27.56
CA TYR A 656 -19.74 -5.12 -27.34
C TYR A 656 -19.76 -4.41 -28.68
N ASP A 657 -20.69 -3.48 -28.84
CA ASP A 657 -20.93 -2.79 -30.10
C ASP A 657 -20.29 -1.40 -30.07
N PHE A 658 -19.86 -0.91 -31.23
CA PHE A 658 -19.47 0.49 -31.35
C PHE A 658 -20.69 1.41 -31.31
N THR A 659 -20.50 2.59 -30.72
CA THR A 659 -21.41 3.73 -30.90
C THR A 659 -21.35 4.24 -32.35
N ALA A 660 -22.34 5.02 -32.77
CA ALA A 660 -22.43 5.53 -34.14
C ALA A 660 -21.22 6.36 -34.60
N ASP A 661 -20.50 6.98 -33.67
CA ASP A 661 -19.27 7.76 -33.89
C ASP A 661 -17.98 6.93 -33.72
N GLY A 662 -18.08 5.61 -33.61
CA GLY A 662 -16.96 4.68 -33.62
C GLY A 662 -16.27 4.46 -32.27
N ARG A 663 -16.86 4.89 -31.15
CA ARG A 663 -16.32 4.59 -29.80
C ARG A 663 -16.81 3.21 -29.34
N ILE A 664 -16.01 2.57 -28.51
CA ILE A 664 -16.44 1.37 -27.77
C ILE A 664 -16.41 1.71 -26.29
N LEU A 665 -17.57 1.71 -25.66
CA LEU A 665 -17.72 2.10 -24.26
C LEU A 665 -17.71 0.84 -23.40
N GLY A 666 -16.72 0.71 -22.52
CA GLY A 666 -16.61 -0.41 -21.58
C GLY A 666 -17.85 -0.54 -20.68
N ILE A 667 -18.05 -1.74 -20.11
CA ILE A 667 -19.12 -2.00 -19.14
C ILE A 667 -18.57 -2.51 -17.81
N LYS A 668 -17.73 -1.69 -17.18
CA LYS A 668 -17.06 -2.01 -15.91
C LYS A 668 -17.71 -1.33 -14.71
N GLY A 669 -17.91 -0.01 -14.78
CA GLY A 669 -18.61 0.76 -13.75
C GLY A 669 -20.03 1.13 -14.17
N CYS A 670 -20.24 1.33 -15.48
CA CYS A 670 -21.49 1.73 -16.07
C CYS A 670 -21.97 0.63 -17.02
N PHE A 671 -23.09 -0.01 -16.67
CA PHE A 671 -23.54 -1.21 -17.39
C PHE A 671 -24.60 -0.94 -18.46
N ASN A 672 -24.97 0.32 -18.70
CA ASN A 672 -26.06 0.75 -19.57
C ASN A 672 -25.59 1.13 -20.99
N ARG A 673 -24.65 0.37 -21.58
CA ARG A 673 -23.97 0.68 -22.85
C ARG A 673 -24.19 -0.38 -23.93
N PRO A 674 -23.89 -0.12 -25.21
CA PRO A 674 -24.20 -1.04 -26.31
C PRO A 674 -23.50 -2.39 -26.14
N SER A 675 -24.24 -3.35 -25.56
CA SER A 675 -23.80 -4.72 -25.39
C SER A 675 -24.98 -5.67 -25.44
N GLY A 676 -24.78 -6.89 -25.95
CA GLY A 676 -25.85 -7.87 -26.11
C GLY A 676 -25.38 -9.29 -25.85
N ILE A 677 -26.32 -10.21 -25.64
CA ILE A 677 -26.01 -11.64 -25.61
C ILE A 677 -26.16 -12.22 -27.02
N TRP A 678 -25.17 -12.99 -27.43
CA TRP A 678 -25.11 -13.59 -28.76
C TRP A 678 -24.91 -15.09 -28.67
N LYS A 679 -25.53 -15.81 -29.60
CA LYS A 679 -25.19 -17.20 -29.94
C LYS A 679 -24.25 -17.18 -31.14
N LEU A 680 -23.11 -17.86 -31.02
CA LEU A 680 -22.12 -18.04 -32.06
C LEU A 680 -22.07 -19.54 -32.40
N ASN A 681 -22.15 -19.88 -33.68
CA ASN A 681 -22.06 -21.25 -34.16
C ASN A 681 -20.88 -21.41 -35.13
N ILE A 682 -19.97 -22.32 -34.80
CA ILE A 682 -18.71 -22.55 -35.51
C ILE A 682 -19.01 -23.45 -36.74
N ALA A 683 -18.96 -22.85 -37.93
CA ALA A 683 -19.51 -23.44 -39.16
C ALA A 683 -18.65 -24.54 -39.82
N SER A 684 -17.36 -24.63 -39.49
CA SER A 684 -16.42 -25.56 -40.15
C SER A 684 -15.53 -26.29 -39.14
N GLU A 685 -15.17 -27.54 -39.45
CA GLU A 685 -14.07 -28.20 -38.73
C GLU A 685 -12.77 -27.42 -39.01
N PRO A 686 -11.93 -27.18 -37.99
CA PRO A 686 -10.66 -26.50 -38.20
C PRO A 686 -9.84 -27.30 -39.23
N PRO A 687 -9.32 -26.67 -40.29
CA PRO A 687 -8.53 -27.38 -41.30
C PRO A 687 -7.36 -28.12 -40.64
N THR A 688 -7.23 -29.40 -40.97
CA THR A 688 -6.04 -30.21 -40.64
C THR A 688 -4.85 -29.60 -41.38
N ARG A 689 -3.91 -29.06 -40.61
CA ARG A 689 -2.55 -28.57 -40.93
C ARG A 689 -2.14 -28.47 -42.42
N THR A 690 -1.64 -27.29 -42.82
CA THR A 690 -0.77 -27.10 -44.00
C THR A 690 0.69 -27.44 -43.65
N ASP A 691 1.49 -27.94 -44.59
CA ASP A 691 2.82 -28.58 -44.45
C ASP A 691 3.92 -27.84 -43.65
N ASP A 692 3.67 -26.63 -43.12
CA ASP A 692 4.62 -25.87 -42.31
C ASP A 692 4.64 -26.36 -40.85
N PHE A 693 5.82 -26.57 -40.28
CA PHE A 693 6.04 -27.02 -38.89
C PHE A 693 5.72 -25.95 -37.81
N LYS A 694 4.96 -24.89 -38.13
CA LYS A 694 4.61 -23.79 -37.20
C LYS A 694 3.10 -23.65 -37.03
N ILE A 695 2.60 -23.80 -35.80
CA ILE A 695 1.19 -23.53 -35.44
C ILE A 695 0.90 -22.03 -35.60
N ARG A 696 -0.11 -21.68 -36.39
CA ARG A 696 -0.65 -20.31 -36.52
C ARG A 696 -2.15 -20.32 -36.21
N PRO A 697 -2.75 -19.23 -35.70
CA PRO A 697 -4.19 -19.17 -35.51
C PRO A 697 -4.91 -19.34 -36.83
N VAL A 698 -5.78 -20.35 -36.93
CA VAL A 698 -6.69 -20.50 -38.06
C VAL A 698 -7.90 -19.62 -37.82
N LYS A 699 -8.19 -18.70 -38.75
CA LYS A 699 -9.39 -17.88 -38.68
C LYS A 699 -10.60 -18.70 -39.13
N VAL A 700 -11.63 -18.78 -38.29
CA VAL A 700 -12.87 -19.51 -38.58
C VAL A 700 -14.05 -18.58 -38.39
N ASP A 701 -14.86 -18.45 -39.44
CA ASP A 701 -16.07 -17.65 -39.39
C ASP A 701 -17.17 -18.37 -38.59
N ALA A 702 -17.70 -17.68 -37.59
CA ALA A 702 -18.88 -18.11 -36.86
C ALA A 702 -20.14 -17.46 -37.44
N SER A 703 -21.22 -18.23 -37.60
CA SER A 703 -22.54 -17.62 -37.77
C SER A 703 -23.01 -17.06 -36.44
N VAL A 704 -23.63 -15.88 -36.47
CA VAL A 704 -23.98 -15.13 -35.26
C VAL A 704 -25.47 -14.84 -35.21
N GLN A 705 -26.07 -14.97 -34.02
CA GLN A 705 -27.44 -14.57 -33.73
C GLN A 705 -27.47 -13.77 -32.43
N LYS A 706 -27.87 -12.49 -32.51
CA LYS A 706 -28.12 -11.67 -31.31
C LYS A 706 -29.41 -12.16 -30.63
N LEU A 707 -29.32 -12.47 -29.34
CA LEU A 707 -30.44 -12.99 -28.55
C LEU A 707 -31.25 -11.88 -27.85
N THR A 708 -30.69 -10.68 -27.75
CA THR A 708 -31.25 -9.59 -26.95
C THR A 708 -31.67 -8.39 -27.83
N PRO A 709 -32.70 -7.63 -27.42
CA PRO A 709 -33.10 -6.40 -28.12
C PRO A 709 -32.00 -5.33 -28.16
N ARG A 710 -32.13 -4.35 -29.08
CA ARG A 710 -31.15 -3.26 -29.26
C ARG A 710 -31.15 -2.19 -28.17
N HIS A 711 -32.27 -2.02 -27.47
CA HIS A 711 -32.47 -0.94 -26.49
C HIS A 711 -32.08 -1.33 -25.06
N VAL A 712 -31.50 -2.51 -24.89
CA VAL A 712 -30.98 -3.00 -23.62
C VAL A 712 -29.51 -3.33 -23.74
N SER A 713 -28.80 -3.12 -22.63
CA SER A 713 -27.43 -3.57 -22.43
C SER A 713 -27.47 -4.91 -21.70
N CYS A 714 -26.71 -5.90 -22.16
CA CYS A 714 -26.72 -7.23 -21.57
C CYS A 714 -25.30 -7.79 -21.38
N ARG A 715 -25.07 -8.46 -20.25
CA ARG A 715 -23.77 -9.01 -19.87
C ARG A 715 -23.88 -10.32 -19.10
N SER A 716 -22.73 -10.95 -18.89
CA SER A 716 -22.56 -12.09 -18.00
C SER A 716 -23.45 -13.30 -18.36
N PRO A 717 -23.41 -13.82 -19.61
CA PRO A 717 -24.13 -15.04 -19.97
C PRO A 717 -23.59 -16.23 -19.17
N ARG A 718 -24.47 -17.01 -18.55
CA ARG A 718 -24.15 -18.23 -17.81
C ARG A 718 -25.09 -19.35 -18.20
N ILE A 719 -24.56 -20.57 -18.33
CA ILE A 719 -25.36 -21.74 -18.66
C ILE A 719 -25.30 -22.70 -17.48
N PHE A 720 -26.47 -23.16 -17.06
CA PHE A 720 -26.60 -24.14 -15.99
C PHE A 720 -27.47 -25.30 -16.47
N THR A 721 -27.02 -26.52 -16.18
CA THR A 721 -27.73 -27.74 -16.54
C THR A 721 -28.17 -28.49 -15.30
N HIS A 722 -29.46 -28.78 -15.19
CA HIS A 722 -30.02 -29.56 -14.09
C HIS A 722 -31.18 -30.43 -14.58
N ASN A 723 -31.20 -31.71 -14.19
CA ASN A 723 -32.19 -32.70 -14.62
C ASN A 723 -32.39 -32.75 -16.16
N GLY A 724 -31.30 -32.65 -16.92
CA GLY A 724 -31.31 -32.69 -18.39
C GLY A 724 -31.81 -31.41 -19.06
N ARG A 725 -32.15 -30.37 -18.29
CA ARG A 725 -32.55 -29.05 -18.81
C ARG A 725 -31.39 -28.07 -18.69
N SER A 726 -31.06 -27.40 -19.80
CA SER A 726 -30.04 -26.35 -19.82
C SER A 726 -30.67 -24.98 -19.94
N THR A 727 -30.31 -24.09 -19.02
CA THR A 727 -30.84 -22.72 -18.95
C THR A 727 -29.71 -21.72 -19.09
N LEU A 728 -29.80 -20.86 -20.11
CA LEU A 728 -28.96 -19.69 -20.27
C LEU A 728 -29.56 -18.53 -19.47
N ILE A 729 -28.77 -17.85 -18.66
CA ILE A 729 -29.16 -16.63 -17.94
C ILE A 729 -28.20 -15.48 -18.23
N TRP A 730 -28.69 -14.25 -18.10
CA TRP A 730 -27.87 -13.05 -18.22
C TRP A 730 -28.48 -11.88 -17.47
N LEU A 731 -27.63 -10.90 -17.16
CA LEU A 731 -28.05 -9.61 -16.62
C LEU A 731 -28.36 -8.65 -17.76
N SER A 732 -29.39 -7.83 -17.58
CA SER A 732 -29.75 -6.77 -18.52
C SER A 732 -30.06 -5.47 -17.79
N SER A 733 -29.85 -4.34 -18.47
CA SER A 733 -30.17 -2.99 -18.00
C SER A 733 -30.68 -2.17 -19.18
N ALA A 734 -31.45 -1.11 -18.93
CA ALA A 734 -31.80 -0.15 -19.97
C ALA A 734 -30.52 0.44 -20.58
N SER A 735 -30.48 0.64 -21.89
CA SER A 735 -29.37 1.34 -22.55
C SER A 735 -29.55 2.86 -22.39
N GLY A 736 -28.50 3.55 -21.93
CA GLY A 736 -28.51 5.00 -21.68
C GLY A 736 -29.14 5.37 -20.33
N GLY A 737 -29.29 6.68 -20.09
CA GLY A 737 -29.79 7.20 -18.82
C GLY A 737 -28.80 7.01 -17.68
N ALA A 738 -29.30 6.70 -16.48
CA ALA A 738 -28.51 6.46 -15.28
C ALA A 738 -27.40 5.42 -15.51
N HIS A 739 -26.15 5.81 -15.27
CA HIS A 739 -24.97 4.98 -15.53
C HIS A 739 -24.92 3.67 -14.72
N LEU A 740 -25.64 3.60 -13.60
CA LEU A 740 -25.94 2.34 -12.91
C LEU A 740 -27.40 2.36 -12.46
N ALA A 741 -28.17 1.40 -12.97
CA ALA A 741 -29.58 1.21 -12.70
C ALA A 741 -29.86 -0.22 -12.20
N SER A 742 -31.09 -0.49 -11.78
CA SER A 742 -31.50 -1.85 -11.44
C SER A 742 -31.31 -2.75 -12.66
N SER A 743 -30.67 -3.89 -12.44
CA SER A 743 -30.58 -4.94 -13.44
C SER A 743 -31.86 -5.77 -13.46
N THR A 744 -32.16 -6.36 -14.61
CA THR A 744 -33.09 -7.46 -14.76
C THR A 744 -32.31 -8.75 -14.98
N LEU A 745 -32.88 -9.87 -14.53
CA LEU A 745 -32.34 -11.20 -14.82
C LEU A 745 -33.24 -11.87 -15.85
N TYR A 746 -32.65 -12.32 -16.94
CA TYR A 746 -33.35 -13.11 -17.96
C TYR A 746 -32.92 -14.56 -17.92
N SER A 747 -33.81 -15.43 -18.41
CA SER A 747 -33.50 -16.84 -18.64
C SER A 747 -34.05 -17.30 -19.98
N LEU A 748 -33.37 -18.25 -20.61
CA LEU A 748 -33.76 -18.89 -21.86
C LEU A 748 -33.44 -20.40 -21.78
N ASP A 749 -34.39 -21.22 -22.17
CA ASP A 749 -34.16 -22.67 -22.30
C ASP A 749 -33.32 -22.95 -23.55
N VAL A 750 -32.16 -23.55 -23.35
CA VAL A 750 -31.19 -23.88 -24.40
C VAL A 750 -30.90 -25.38 -24.44
N THR A 751 -31.82 -26.21 -23.94
CA THR A 751 -31.66 -27.67 -23.89
C THR A 751 -31.44 -28.28 -25.28
N ASN A 752 -32.06 -27.71 -26.32
CA ASN A 752 -31.96 -28.18 -27.71
C ASN A 752 -31.32 -27.13 -28.62
N ASP A 753 -30.18 -26.57 -28.20
CA ASP A 753 -29.47 -25.49 -28.87
C ASP A 753 -28.61 -25.93 -30.07
N SER A 754 -29.22 -26.68 -30.99
CA SER A 754 -28.60 -27.14 -32.24
C SER A 754 -28.02 -26.00 -33.11
N SER A 755 -27.42 -26.32 -34.26
CA SER A 755 -26.88 -25.32 -35.19
C SER A 755 -27.90 -24.31 -35.72
N GLU A 756 -29.21 -24.56 -35.54
CA GLU A 756 -30.29 -23.68 -35.96
C GLU A 756 -30.42 -22.42 -35.08
N PRO A 757 -30.96 -21.31 -35.61
CA PRO A 757 -31.30 -20.14 -34.81
C PRO A 757 -32.26 -20.49 -33.66
N LEU A 758 -32.00 -19.96 -32.47
CA LEU A 758 -32.91 -20.10 -31.34
C LEU A 758 -34.18 -19.26 -31.56
N ASN A 759 -35.33 -19.81 -31.15
CA ASN A 759 -36.56 -19.05 -31.08
C ASN A 759 -36.54 -18.19 -29.81
N ILE A 760 -36.52 -16.87 -29.97
CA ILE A 760 -36.51 -15.91 -28.86
C ILE A 760 -37.96 -15.49 -28.58
N PRO A 761 -38.51 -15.73 -27.38
CA PRO A 761 -39.87 -15.33 -27.04
C PRO A 761 -40.06 -13.81 -27.21
N SER A 762 -41.22 -13.39 -27.72
CA SER A 762 -41.56 -11.97 -27.86
C SER A 762 -42.97 -11.71 -27.29
N PRO A 763 -43.12 -10.88 -26.24
CA PRO A 763 -42.04 -10.26 -25.46
C PRO A 763 -41.26 -11.32 -24.66
N HIS A 764 -39.95 -11.12 -24.51
CA HIS A 764 -39.16 -11.95 -23.58
C HIS A 764 -39.38 -11.40 -22.18
N GLU A 765 -40.12 -12.13 -21.34
CA GLU A 765 -40.37 -11.72 -19.96
C GLU A 765 -39.14 -11.96 -19.07
N PRO A 766 -38.78 -11.00 -18.18
CA PRO A 766 -37.67 -11.18 -17.26
C PRO A 766 -38.02 -12.20 -16.18
N LEU A 767 -37.02 -12.99 -15.76
CA LEU A 767 -37.11 -13.86 -14.59
C LEU A 767 -37.15 -13.03 -13.30
N VAL A 768 -36.34 -11.97 -13.22
CA VAL A 768 -36.42 -10.95 -12.17
C VAL A 768 -36.51 -9.58 -12.84
N GLY A 769 -37.64 -8.90 -12.63
CA GLY A 769 -37.91 -7.58 -13.17
C GLY A 769 -37.35 -6.43 -12.33
N ILE A 770 -37.52 -5.21 -12.84
CA ILE A 770 -37.20 -3.97 -12.13
C ILE A 770 -38.16 -3.79 -10.96
N VAL A 771 -37.64 -3.36 -9.81
CA VAL A 771 -38.44 -2.87 -8.70
C VAL A 771 -38.34 -1.35 -8.66
N ASP A 772 -39.46 -0.67 -8.89
CA ASP A 772 -39.50 0.79 -8.93
C ASP A 772 -39.35 1.40 -7.54
N THR A 773 -40.22 1.01 -6.61
CA THR A 773 -40.16 1.42 -5.19
C THR A 773 -40.27 0.17 -4.29
N PRO A 774 -39.31 -0.08 -3.39
CA PRO A 774 -39.37 -1.22 -2.47
C PRO A 774 -40.53 -1.05 -1.47
N GLY A 775 -41.25 -2.13 -1.18
CA GLY A 775 -42.39 -2.06 -0.26
C GLY A 775 -42.84 -3.43 0.27
N PRO A 776 -43.97 -3.50 1.01
CA PRO A 776 -44.49 -4.75 1.56
C PRO A 776 -44.73 -5.82 0.48
N GLN A 777 -45.14 -5.41 -0.72
CA GLN A 777 -45.39 -6.31 -1.86
C GLN A 777 -44.12 -6.99 -2.38
N THR A 778 -42.96 -6.34 -2.24
CA THR A 778 -41.65 -6.91 -2.62
C THR A 778 -40.90 -7.49 -1.42
N ASN A 779 -41.55 -7.55 -0.24
CA ASN A 779 -40.91 -7.88 1.03
C ASN A 779 -39.64 -7.04 1.30
N GLY A 780 -39.65 -5.78 0.85
CA GLY A 780 -38.52 -4.86 0.94
C GLY A 780 -37.37 -5.09 -0.05
N PHE A 781 -37.48 -6.08 -0.97
CA PHE A 781 -36.51 -6.28 -2.05
C PHE A 781 -36.44 -5.01 -2.92
N PRO A 782 -35.26 -4.39 -3.07
CA PRO A 782 -35.15 -3.11 -3.74
C PRO A 782 -34.92 -3.20 -5.24
N GLY A 783 -34.80 -4.40 -5.79
CA GLY A 783 -34.31 -4.62 -7.14
C GLY A 783 -32.93 -5.28 -7.13
N LEU A 784 -32.50 -5.72 -8.31
CA LEU A 784 -31.25 -6.45 -8.46
C LEU A 784 -30.13 -5.46 -8.81
N TYR A 785 -29.18 -5.26 -7.90
CA TYR A 785 -28.03 -4.36 -8.07
C TYR A 785 -26.73 -5.14 -7.87
N PRO A 786 -26.35 -6.03 -8.81
CA PRO A 786 -25.17 -6.85 -8.66
C PRO A 786 -23.93 -5.96 -8.60
N THR A 787 -23.06 -6.20 -7.61
CA THR A 787 -21.80 -5.44 -7.47
C THR A 787 -20.81 -5.80 -8.58
N TYR A 788 -20.95 -7.01 -9.13
CA TYR A 788 -20.07 -7.64 -10.12
C TYR A 788 -20.89 -8.52 -11.08
N ASN A 789 -20.23 -9.15 -12.05
CA ASN A 789 -20.87 -10.12 -12.93
C ASN A 789 -21.26 -11.42 -12.18
N ILE A 790 -22.19 -12.20 -12.74
CA ILE A 790 -22.59 -13.50 -12.17
C ILE A 790 -21.37 -14.44 -12.27
N LEU A 791 -21.02 -15.15 -11.19
CA LEU A 791 -19.90 -16.10 -11.23
C LEU A 791 -20.19 -17.26 -12.21
N PRO A 792 -19.16 -17.84 -12.88
CA PRO A 792 -19.33 -18.98 -13.78
C PRO A 792 -20.10 -20.15 -13.15
N ASP A 793 -19.77 -20.49 -11.90
CA ASP A 793 -20.38 -21.58 -11.15
C ASP A 793 -21.39 -21.07 -10.10
N ALA A 794 -22.06 -19.93 -10.28
CA ALA A 794 -22.90 -19.28 -9.25
C ALA A 794 -24.17 -20.05 -8.80
N THR A 795 -24.27 -21.36 -8.98
CA THR A 795 -25.49 -22.12 -8.70
C THR A 795 -25.56 -22.71 -7.30
N ALA A 796 -26.79 -22.90 -6.84
CA ALA A 796 -27.12 -23.75 -5.70
C ALA A 796 -28.31 -24.65 -6.07
N ILE A 797 -28.22 -25.93 -5.73
CA ILE A 797 -29.26 -26.94 -5.93
C ILE A 797 -29.85 -27.27 -4.56
N SER A 798 -31.18 -27.19 -4.47
CA SER A 798 -31.96 -27.66 -3.32
C SER A 798 -33.14 -28.50 -3.81
N PRO A 799 -33.89 -29.18 -2.93
CA PRO A 799 -35.13 -29.85 -3.34
C PRO A 799 -36.18 -28.91 -3.95
N ALA A 800 -36.09 -27.59 -3.70
CA ALA A 800 -36.94 -26.58 -4.34
C ALA A 800 -36.57 -26.31 -5.83
N GLY A 801 -35.41 -26.78 -6.28
CA GLY A 801 -34.90 -26.63 -7.64
C GLY A 801 -33.55 -25.92 -7.72
N LEU A 802 -33.17 -25.58 -8.94
CA LEU A 802 -31.94 -24.87 -9.27
C LEU A 802 -32.10 -23.36 -9.01
N SER A 803 -31.16 -22.77 -8.28
CA SER A 803 -31.08 -21.34 -8.01
C SER A 803 -29.73 -20.77 -8.44
N VAL A 804 -29.68 -19.46 -8.70
CA VAL A 804 -28.44 -18.70 -8.84
C VAL A 804 -28.22 -17.83 -7.61
N LEU A 805 -26.97 -17.72 -7.16
CA LEU A 805 -26.53 -16.90 -6.05
C LEU A 805 -25.83 -15.63 -6.58
N VAL A 806 -26.27 -14.46 -6.12
CA VAL A 806 -25.75 -13.17 -6.61
C VAL A 806 -25.50 -12.23 -5.42
N SER A 807 -24.33 -11.58 -5.41
CA SER A 807 -24.04 -10.46 -4.49
C SER A 807 -24.75 -9.21 -4.99
N SER A 808 -25.56 -8.54 -4.16
CA SER A 808 -26.33 -7.35 -4.56
C SER A 808 -26.33 -6.27 -3.48
N HIS A 809 -26.35 -5.00 -3.89
CA HIS A 809 -26.64 -3.90 -2.97
C HIS A 809 -28.09 -3.99 -2.44
N TRP A 810 -28.25 -3.77 -1.13
CA TRP A 810 -29.53 -3.65 -0.46
C TRP A 810 -29.42 -2.61 0.65
N GLY A 811 -29.70 -1.36 0.31
CA GLY A 811 -29.37 -0.19 1.14
C GLY A 811 -27.86 -0.07 1.38
N SER A 812 -27.49 0.31 2.61
CA SER A 812 -26.09 0.49 3.05
C SER A 812 -25.27 -0.80 3.25
N ARG A 813 -25.63 -1.92 2.62
CA ARG A 813 -24.89 -3.19 2.67
C ARG A 813 -24.93 -3.92 1.33
N THR A 814 -23.97 -4.83 1.15
CA THR A 814 -24.08 -5.89 0.13
C THR A 814 -24.62 -7.15 0.79
N THR A 815 -25.50 -7.88 0.12
CA THR A 815 -26.07 -9.14 0.60
C THR A 815 -25.95 -10.24 -0.45
N VAL A 816 -26.26 -11.49 -0.06
CA VAL A 816 -26.31 -12.65 -0.94
C VAL A 816 -27.77 -13.00 -1.24
N LEU A 817 -28.15 -12.89 -2.50
CA LEU A 817 -29.47 -13.25 -3.00
C LEU A 817 -29.46 -14.65 -3.58
N GLN A 818 -30.45 -15.46 -3.22
CA GLN A 818 -30.82 -16.68 -3.91
C GLN A 818 -31.99 -16.39 -4.85
N ILE A 819 -31.82 -16.69 -6.13
CA ILE A 819 -32.84 -16.48 -7.16
C ILE A 819 -33.20 -17.83 -7.77
N SER A 820 -34.45 -18.25 -7.61
CA SER A 820 -34.98 -19.48 -8.23
C SER A 820 -35.03 -19.35 -9.75
N LEU A 821 -34.43 -20.30 -10.48
CA LEU A 821 -34.50 -20.33 -11.95
C LEU A 821 -35.83 -20.87 -12.49
N LYS A 822 -36.72 -21.34 -11.61
CA LYS A 822 -38.03 -21.85 -11.99
C LYS A 822 -39.08 -20.74 -12.13
N ASP A 823 -39.10 -19.82 -11.17
CA ASP A 823 -40.18 -18.83 -10.99
C ASP A 823 -39.66 -17.43 -10.64
N GLY A 824 -38.34 -17.24 -10.55
CA GLY A 824 -37.74 -15.94 -10.28
C GLY A 824 -37.86 -15.49 -8.83
N LEU A 825 -38.30 -16.35 -7.91
CA LEU A 825 -38.41 -16.01 -6.50
C LEU A 825 -37.04 -15.60 -5.94
N VAL A 826 -36.97 -14.39 -5.39
CA VAL A 826 -35.77 -13.82 -4.78
C VAL A 826 -35.86 -13.98 -3.26
N ARG A 827 -34.82 -14.56 -2.66
CA ARG A 827 -34.65 -14.69 -1.21
C ARG A 827 -33.33 -14.08 -0.79
N ASP A 828 -33.37 -13.21 0.22
CA ASP A 828 -32.17 -12.75 0.91
C ASP A 828 -31.69 -13.84 1.89
N LEU A 829 -30.46 -14.31 1.72
CA LEU A 829 -29.88 -15.33 2.59
C LEU A 829 -29.32 -14.73 3.90
N ILE A 830 -29.14 -13.41 3.97
CA ILE A 830 -28.54 -12.72 5.11
C ILE A 830 -29.55 -11.72 5.70
N PRO A 831 -29.99 -11.87 6.96
CA PRO A 831 -30.96 -10.95 7.55
C PRO A 831 -30.51 -9.47 7.52
N ILE A 832 -31.44 -8.58 7.17
CA ILE A 832 -31.25 -7.11 7.12
C ILE A 832 -30.81 -6.53 8.48
N SER A 833 -31.10 -7.22 9.59
CA SER A 833 -30.69 -6.79 10.94
C SER A 833 -29.18 -6.83 11.19
N THR A 834 -28.40 -7.38 10.25
CA THR A 834 -26.94 -7.45 10.35
C THR A 834 -26.28 -6.25 9.65
N LEU A 835 -25.26 -5.64 10.28
CA LEU A 835 -24.46 -4.56 9.70
C LEU A 835 -23.28 -5.07 8.85
N TYR A 836 -23.34 -6.33 8.42
CA TYR A 836 -22.26 -6.94 7.66
C TYR A 836 -22.55 -6.83 6.17
N SER A 837 -21.50 -6.51 5.40
CA SER A 837 -21.51 -6.63 3.95
C SER A 837 -20.97 -8.01 3.55
N TRP A 838 -21.72 -8.70 2.68
CA TRP A 838 -21.42 -10.04 2.22
C TRP A 838 -21.18 -10.08 0.71
N SER A 839 -20.35 -11.02 0.25
CA SER A 839 -20.14 -11.28 -1.17
C SER A 839 -19.85 -12.75 -1.44
N VAL A 840 -20.51 -13.31 -2.45
CA VAL A 840 -20.23 -14.68 -2.93
C VAL A 840 -18.84 -14.71 -3.59
N LEU A 841 -18.00 -15.67 -3.18
CA LEU A 841 -16.68 -15.91 -3.77
C LEU A 841 -16.66 -17.17 -4.65
N ALA A 842 -17.41 -18.21 -4.28
CA ALA A 842 -17.52 -19.45 -5.04
C ALA A 842 -18.75 -20.26 -4.59
N THR A 843 -19.21 -21.17 -5.45
CA THR A 843 -20.11 -22.27 -5.03
C THR A 843 -19.53 -23.58 -5.55
N ASP A 844 -19.98 -24.71 -5.02
CA ASP A 844 -19.65 -26.03 -5.57
C ASP A 844 -20.61 -26.46 -6.70
N GLY A 845 -21.58 -25.63 -7.03
CA GLY A 845 -22.67 -25.90 -7.97
C GLY A 845 -23.85 -26.67 -7.36
N PHE A 846 -23.76 -27.08 -6.09
CA PHE A 846 -24.73 -27.93 -5.40
C PHE A 846 -25.21 -27.25 -4.12
N THR A 847 -24.81 -27.75 -2.95
CA THR A 847 -25.38 -27.33 -1.66
C THR A 847 -24.46 -26.39 -0.89
N ARG A 848 -23.31 -25.96 -1.44
CA ARG A 848 -22.32 -25.19 -0.69
C ARG A 848 -21.90 -23.91 -1.40
N VAL A 849 -21.74 -22.86 -0.61
CA VAL A 849 -21.29 -21.53 -1.04
C VAL A 849 -20.21 -21.00 -0.11
N ILE A 850 -19.20 -20.37 -0.68
CA ILE A 850 -18.17 -19.62 0.04
C ILE A 850 -18.46 -18.15 -0.16
N CYS A 851 -18.59 -17.43 0.95
CA CYS A 851 -18.73 -15.99 0.96
C CYS A 851 -17.57 -15.34 1.69
N SER A 852 -17.35 -14.06 1.40
CA SER A 852 -16.67 -13.15 2.32
C SER A 852 -17.71 -12.34 3.08
N CYS A 853 -17.42 -12.03 4.34
CA CYS A 853 -18.21 -11.08 5.13
C CYS A 853 -17.29 -10.14 5.93
N SER A 854 -17.67 -8.87 6.03
CA SER A 854 -16.91 -7.87 6.80
C SER A 854 -17.83 -6.77 7.34
N SER A 855 -17.31 -6.01 8.33
CA SER A 855 -17.93 -4.79 8.86
C SER A 855 -16.84 -3.73 9.09
N PRO A 856 -17.13 -2.45 9.38
CA PRO A 856 -16.07 -1.47 9.61
C PRO A 856 -15.17 -1.78 10.81
N SER A 857 -15.64 -2.62 11.75
CA SER A 857 -14.90 -3.11 12.91
C SER A 857 -14.38 -4.55 12.76
N LEU A 858 -14.72 -5.25 11.67
CA LEU A 858 -14.34 -6.65 11.44
C LEU A 858 -13.79 -6.80 10.02
N PRO A 859 -12.49 -7.07 9.86
CA PRO A 859 -11.92 -7.39 8.56
C PRO A 859 -12.57 -8.62 7.91
N TYR A 860 -12.24 -8.88 6.64
CA TYR A 860 -12.87 -9.95 5.88
C TYR A 860 -12.67 -11.33 6.51
N GLU A 861 -13.77 -12.01 6.82
CA GLU A 861 -13.80 -13.43 7.16
C GLU A 861 -14.28 -14.24 5.95
N ILE A 862 -13.79 -15.47 5.83
CA ILE A 862 -14.28 -16.45 4.86
C ILE A 862 -15.26 -17.35 5.57
N VAL A 863 -16.45 -17.47 5.01
CA VAL A 863 -17.55 -18.23 5.59
C VAL A 863 -18.10 -19.23 4.60
N LEU A 864 -18.40 -20.44 5.09
CA LEU A 864 -19.09 -21.49 4.35
C LEU A 864 -20.57 -21.45 4.69
N GLY A 865 -21.40 -21.40 3.65
CA GLY A 865 -22.83 -21.64 3.70
C GLY A 865 -23.17 -23.03 3.18
N GLU A 866 -23.97 -23.80 3.92
CA GLU A 866 -24.43 -25.14 3.52
C GLU A 866 -25.95 -25.22 3.56
N PHE A 867 -26.56 -25.60 2.44
CA PHE A 867 -27.99 -25.84 2.30
C PHE A 867 -28.38 -27.23 2.82
N ASP A 868 -29.41 -27.28 3.65
CA ASP A 868 -30.01 -28.54 4.12
C ASP A 868 -31.09 -29.08 3.18
N GLU A 869 -31.68 -30.22 3.54
CA GLU A 869 -32.75 -30.86 2.78
C GLU A 869 -34.04 -30.01 2.69
N THR A 870 -34.20 -29.00 3.54
CA THR A 870 -35.34 -28.07 3.48
C THR A 870 -35.03 -26.84 2.60
N GLY A 871 -33.78 -26.68 2.16
CA GLY A 871 -33.30 -25.48 1.47
C GLY A 871 -32.98 -24.32 2.42
N ALA A 872 -32.92 -24.55 3.73
CA ALA A 872 -32.39 -23.59 4.68
C ALA A 872 -30.85 -23.63 4.66
N ILE A 873 -30.22 -22.48 4.89
CA ILE A 873 -28.76 -22.34 4.87
C ILE A 873 -28.22 -22.17 6.29
N SER A 874 -27.11 -22.84 6.59
CA SER A 874 -26.33 -22.67 7.82
C SER A 874 -24.96 -22.08 7.49
N TRP A 875 -24.45 -21.19 8.34
CA TRP A 875 -23.19 -20.46 8.11
C TRP A 875 -22.14 -20.81 9.16
N ARG A 876 -20.89 -21.01 8.74
CA ARG A 876 -19.73 -21.17 9.63
C ARG A 876 -18.50 -20.44 9.11
N VAL A 877 -17.70 -19.86 10.02
CA VAL A 877 -16.41 -19.23 9.68
C VAL A 877 -15.37 -20.31 9.38
N LEU A 878 -14.71 -20.21 8.23
CA LEU A 878 -13.63 -21.08 7.79
C LEU A 878 -12.24 -20.46 7.98
N ASP A 879 -12.09 -19.16 7.73
CA ASP A 879 -10.83 -18.43 7.88
C ASP A 879 -11.09 -16.99 8.30
N LYS A 880 -10.16 -16.43 9.08
CA LYS A 880 -10.15 -15.02 9.46
C LYS A 880 -8.71 -14.56 9.60
N PRO A 881 -8.40 -13.28 9.35
CA PRO A 881 -7.04 -12.78 9.51
C PRO A 881 -6.60 -12.84 10.97
N GLU A 882 -5.36 -13.28 11.20
CA GLU A 882 -4.69 -13.11 12.49
C GLU A 882 -4.18 -11.68 12.57
N LEU A 883 -4.60 -10.97 13.62
CA LEU A 883 -4.30 -9.56 13.80
C LEU A 883 -3.41 -9.36 15.03
N PRO A 884 -2.42 -8.46 14.96
CA PRO A 884 -1.73 -7.97 16.15
C PRO A 884 -2.71 -7.48 17.23
N GLU A 885 -2.33 -7.62 18.50
CA GLU A 885 -3.21 -7.31 19.64
C GLU A 885 -3.66 -5.84 19.66
N ASP A 886 -2.77 -4.93 19.28
CA ASP A 886 -3.05 -3.50 19.14
C ASP A 886 -4.08 -3.22 18.03
N VAL A 887 -3.91 -3.83 16.85
CA VAL A 887 -4.87 -3.73 15.73
C VAL A 887 -6.23 -4.31 16.13
N SER A 888 -6.25 -5.50 16.72
CA SER A 888 -7.48 -6.15 17.19
C SER A 888 -8.23 -5.29 18.22
N SER A 889 -7.50 -4.74 19.19
CA SER A 889 -8.04 -3.87 20.22
C SER A 889 -8.59 -2.56 19.64
N ALA A 890 -7.88 -1.96 18.67
CA ALA A 890 -8.31 -0.74 18.01
C ALA A 890 -9.61 -0.95 17.21
N LEU A 891 -9.70 -2.05 16.46
CA LEU A 891 -10.90 -2.43 15.70
C LEU A 891 -12.09 -2.76 16.61
N ALA A 892 -11.85 -3.43 17.74
CA ALA A 892 -12.88 -3.70 18.75
C ALA A 892 -13.47 -2.42 19.36
N GLY A 893 -12.75 -1.30 19.26
CA GLY A 893 -13.22 0.04 19.64
C GLY A 893 -14.17 0.69 18.64
N ILE A 894 -14.33 0.17 17.41
CA ILE A 894 -15.16 0.81 16.38
C ILE A 894 -16.65 0.46 16.56
N ARG A 895 -17.53 1.42 16.32
CA ARG A 895 -18.99 1.28 16.34
C ARG A 895 -19.58 1.81 15.04
N THR A 896 -20.55 1.07 14.51
CA THR A 896 -21.23 1.40 13.26
C THR A 896 -22.74 1.45 13.45
N LYS A 897 -23.41 2.37 12.79
CA LYS A 897 -24.87 2.43 12.70
C LYS A 897 -25.30 3.05 11.38
N ILE A 898 -26.51 2.74 10.95
CA ILE A 898 -27.16 3.36 9.78
C ILE A 898 -28.22 4.34 10.31
N VAL A 899 -28.16 5.59 9.85
CA VAL A 899 -29.08 6.66 10.27
C VAL A 899 -29.89 7.11 9.08
N ARG A 900 -31.22 6.93 9.14
CA ARG A 900 -32.16 7.42 8.12
C ARG A 900 -32.37 8.92 8.25
N ILE A 901 -32.55 9.62 7.13
CA ILE A 901 -32.68 11.07 7.12
C ILE A 901 -34.17 11.48 7.12
N PRO A 902 -34.65 12.19 8.16
CA PRO A 902 -36.05 12.62 8.23
C PRO A 902 -36.46 13.49 7.04
N GLY A 903 -37.65 13.24 6.50
CA GLY A 903 -38.21 14.00 5.38
C GLY A 903 -37.59 13.67 4.01
N ARG A 904 -36.67 12.71 3.93
CA ARG A 904 -36.01 12.28 2.69
C ARG A 904 -36.09 10.75 2.54
N PRO A 905 -37.21 10.21 2.01
CA PRO A 905 -37.39 8.76 1.85
C PRO A 905 -36.25 8.12 1.06
N GLY A 906 -35.74 6.99 1.53
CA GLY A 906 -34.62 6.27 0.90
C GLY A 906 -33.22 6.79 1.28
N VAL A 907 -33.10 8.02 1.78
CA VAL A 907 -31.80 8.60 2.15
C VAL A 907 -31.39 8.14 3.56
N GLU A 908 -30.19 7.58 3.65
CA GLU A 908 -29.56 7.19 4.91
C GLU A 908 -28.05 7.42 4.88
N THR A 909 -27.43 7.49 6.06
CA THR A 909 -25.98 7.62 6.20
C THR A 909 -25.40 6.56 7.13
N ILE A 910 -24.30 5.94 6.72
CA ILE A 910 -23.51 5.06 7.58
C ILE A 910 -22.65 5.93 8.47
N VAL A 911 -22.77 5.77 9.78
CA VAL A 911 -21.94 6.44 10.78
C VAL A 911 -20.97 5.42 11.37
N VAL A 912 -19.68 5.70 11.28
CA VAL A 912 -18.60 4.92 11.89
C VAL A 912 -17.85 5.81 12.88
N GLN A 913 -17.71 5.38 14.12
CA GLN A 913 -17.10 6.17 15.20
C GLN A 913 -16.44 5.26 16.25
N GLY A 914 -15.50 5.80 17.02
CA GLY A 914 -14.94 5.09 18.17
C GLY A 914 -15.94 4.96 19.32
N ALA A 915 -15.82 3.90 20.12
CA ALA A 915 -16.54 3.75 21.37
C ALA A 915 -16.11 4.89 22.30
N ASN A 916 -17.08 5.71 22.74
CA ASN A 916 -16.89 6.92 23.54
C ASN A 916 -15.68 6.83 24.49
N ARG A 917 -14.60 7.56 24.16
CA ARG A 917 -13.56 7.89 25.13
C ARG A 917 -14.25 8.72 26.22
N GLY A 918 -14.09 8.35 27.50
CA GLY A 918 -14.93 8.77 28.64
C GLY A 918 -14.98 10.27 29.00
N SER A 919 -14.77 11.20 28.07
CA SER A 919 -14.69 12.65 28.29
C SER A 919 -15.95 13.44 27.91
N GLY A 920 -16.99 12.83 27.34
CA GLY A 920 -18.19 13.56 26.89
C GLY A 920 -17.96 14.54 25.73
N THR A 921 -16.78 14.49 25.08
CA THR A 921 -16.42 15.37 23.95
C THR A 921 -16.87 14.77 22.61
N ILE A 922 -17.67 15.51 21.84
CA ILE A 922 -18.09 15.13 20.48
C ILE A 922 -16.90 15.31 19.51
N PRO A 923 -16.44 14.25 18.80
CA PRO A 923 -15.33 14.30 17.85
C PRO A 923 -15.69 15.02 16.53
N PRO A 924 -14.69 15.50 15.76
CA PRO A 924 -14.92 16.02 14.42
C PRO A 924 -15.52 14.96 13.49
N CYS A 925 -16.46 15.36 12.64
CA CYS A 925 -17.16 14.48 11.71
C CYS A 925 -16.68 14.74 10.28
N ILE A 926 -16.20 13.70 9.61
CA ILE A 926 -15.88 13.69 8.18
C ILE A 926 -17.12 13.23 7.41
N LEU A 927 -17.70 14.10 6.61
CA LEU A 927 -18.71 13.74 5.62
C LEU A 927 -18.00 13.19 4.37
N SER A 928 -18.33 11.97 3.96
CA SER A 928 -17.67 11.28 2.85
C SER A 928 -18.68 10.80 1.80
N PRO A 929 -19.22 11.68 0.93
CA PRO A 929 -20.06 11.26 -0.18
C PRO A 929 -19.29 10.34 -1.14
N HIS A 930 -19.93 9.24 -1.57
CA HIS A 930 -19.33 8.32 -2.53
C HIS A 930 -19.32 8.91 -3.96
N GLY A 931 -18.52 8.30 -4.84
CA GLY A 931 -18.54 8.58 -6.29
C GLY A 931 -19.69 7.87 -7.02
N GLY A 932 -19.79 8.11 -8.33
CA GLY A 932 -20.84 7.52 -9.18
C GLY A 932 -21.34 8.48 -10.27
N PRO A 933 -22.54 9.08 -10.15
CA PRO A 933 -23.27 9.31 -8.90
C PRO A 933 -23.99 8.07 -8.36
N HIS A 934 -24.27 7.11 -9.23
CA HIS A 934 -24.92 5.85 -8.92
C HIS A 934 -23.94 4.81 -8.35
N GLY A 935 -23.38 5.11 -7.19
CA GLY A 935 -22.63 4.17 -6.34
C GLY A 935 -23.30 4.06 -4.98
N ALA A 936 -22.79 3.18 -4.10
CA ALA A 936 -23.23 3.15 -2.71
C ALA A 936 -22.04 2.96 -1.78
N SER A 937 -22.04 3.70 -0.68
CA SER A 937 -21.22 3.33 0.47
C SER A 937 -21.87 2.14 1.17
N THR A 938 -21.03 1.21 1.63
CA THR A 938 -21.49 0.01 2.32
C THR A 938 -20.80 -0.13 3.66
N THR A 939 -21.33 -1.01 4.49
CA THR A 939 -20.74 -1.37 5.78
C THR A 939 -19.54 -2.32 5.64
N ALA A 940 -18.95 -2.51 4.46
CA ALA A 940 -17.75 -3.33 4.31
C ALA A 940 -16.54 -2.72 5.04
N PHE A 941 -15.59 -3.57 5.44
CA PHE A 941 -14.34 -3.13 6.04
C PHE A 941 -13.53 -2.25 5.08
N SER A 942 -12.96 -1.16 5.60
CA SER A 942 -12.08 -0.26 4.87
C SER A 942 -10.93 0.16 5.78
N PRO A 943 -9.65 -0.07 5.38
CA PRO A 943 -8.50 0.27 6.22
C PRO A 943 -8.42 1.78 6.46
N THR A 944 -8.71 2.60 5.45
CA THR A 944 -8.76 4.07 5.57
C THR A 944 -9.84 4.51 6.57
N THR A 945 -11.02 3.90 6.51
CA THR A 945 -12.14 4.24 7.42
C THR A 945 -11.80 3.86 8.86
N ALA A 946 -11.29 2.64 9.07
CA ALA A 946 -10.88 2.18 10.40
C ALA A 946 -9.78 3.07 10.97
N ALA A 947 -8.73 3.36 10.19
CA ALA A 947 -7.62 4.21 10.61
C ALA A 947 -8.09 5.62 10.99
N LEU A 948 -8.90 6.29 10.16
CA LEU A 948 -9.44 7.62 10.47
C LEU A 948 -10.33 7.62 11.73
N VAL A 949 -11.08 6.54 11.98
CA VAL A 949 -11.87 6.44 13.22
C VAL A 949 -10.97 6.26 14.45
N ILE A 950 -9.88 5.47 14.32
CA ILE A 950 -8.87 5.29 15.37
C ILE A 950 -8.15 6.61 15.67
N GLU A 951 -7.93 7.45 14.64
CA GLU A 951 -7.42 8.82 14.73
C GLU A 951 -8.36 9.79 15.46
N GLY A 952 -9.58 9.36 15.78
CA GLY A 952 -10.53 10.14 16.59
C GLY A 952 -11.56 10.90 15.77
N TYR A 953 -11.75 10.58 14.50
CA TYR A 953 -12.83 11.13 13.67
C TYR A 953 -14.10 10.26 13.75
N THR A 954 -15.27 10.91 13.70
CA THR A 954 -16.50 10.25 13.25
C THR A 954 -16.54 10.35 11.73
N ILE A 955 -16.98 9.31 11.04
CA ILE A 955 -17.14 9.33 9.58
C ILE A 955 -18.59 9.04 9.23
N SER A 956 -19.14 9.85 8.32
CA SER A 956 -20.50 9.74 7.80
C SER A 956 -20.46 9.49 6.29
N PHE A 957 -21.02 8.38 5.84
CA PHE A 957 -21.14 8.01 4.43
C PHE A 957 -22.61 8.09 3.98
N PRO A 958 -23.05 9.25 3.45
CA PRO A 958 -24.41 9.38 2.95
C PRO A 958 -24.59 8.56 1.68
N ASN A 959 -25.64 7.73 1.65
CA ASN A 959 -26.22 7.17 0.44
C ASN A 959 -27.37 8.09 0.04
N TYR A 960 -27.07 9.03 -0.85
CA TYR A 960 -27.98 10.07 -1.33
C TYR A 960 -28.87 9.54 -2.47
N THR A 961 -29.92 10.29 -2.83
CA THR A 961 -30.81 9.99 -3.95
C THR A 961 -30.00 9.74 -5.21
N GLY A 962 -30.17 8.59 -5.84
CA GLY A 962 -29.30 8.11 -6.90
C GLY A 962 -28.45 6.90 -6.51
N SER A 963 -28.37 6.52 -5.23
CA SER A 963 -27.63 5.32 -4.81
C SER A 963 -28.39 4.02 -5.15
N PRO A 964 -27.71 2.92 -5.56
CA PRO A 964 -28.36 1.63 -5.77
C PRO A 964 -28.78 0.97 -4.44
N GLY A 965 -29.71 0.03 -4.53
CA GLY A 965 -30.25 -0.69 -3.37
C GLY A 965 -31.48 -0.04 -2.71
N TYR A 966 -32.09 0.96 -3.36
CA TYR A 966 -33.26 1.70 -2.84
C TYR A 966 -34.45 1.77 -3.82
N GLY A 967 -34.38 1.09 -4.97
CA GLY A 967 -35.41 1.12 -6.01
C GLY A 967 -35.02 1.96 -7.23
N GLU A 968 -35.57 1.61 -8.39
CA GLU A 968 -35.29 2.32 -9.66
C GLU A 968 -35.74 3.79 -9.62
N ALA A 969 -36.88 4.08 -9.00
CA ALA A 969 -37.35 5.46 -8.84
C ALA A 969 -36.33 6.34 -8.09
N PHE A 970 -35.59 5.76 -7.13
CA PHE A 970 -34.57 6.48 -6.37
C PHE A 970 -33.33 6.78 -7.21
N ILE A 971 -32.93 5.87 -8.12
CA ILE A 971 -31.88 6.09 -9.11
C ILE A 971 -32.28 7.21 -10.07
N GLN A 972 -33.42 7.04 -10.74
CA GLN A 972 -33.88 7.94 -11.81
C GLN A 972 -34.21 9.34 -11.29
N ALA A 973 -34.56 9.48 -10.01
CA ALA A 973 -34.80 10.78 -9.39
C ALA A 973 -33.56 11.69 -9.38
N LEU A 974 -32.33 11.17 -9.47
CA LEU A 974 -31.15 12.03 -9.50
C LEU A 974 -30.84 12.57 -10.90
N VAL A 975 -31.19 11.82 -11.96
CA VAL A 975 -30.89 12.18 -13.35
C VAL A 975 -31.41 13.59 -13.67
N GLY A 976 -30.53 14.47 -14.15
CA GLY A 976 -30.85 15.87 -14.43
C GLY A 976 -30.86 16.80 -13.21
N ARG A 977 -30.59 16.28 -12.01
CA ARG A 977 -30.56 17.03 -10.73
C ARG A 977 -29.27 16.83 -9.93
N CYS A 978 -28.22 16.32 -10.56
CA CYS A 978 -26.87 16.29 -10.00
C CYS A 978 -26.40 17.70 -9.63
N GLY A 979 -25.87 17.88 -8.42
CA GLY A 979 -25.44 19.19 -7.89
C GLY A 979 -26.55 19.95 -7.16
N GLU A 980 -27.77 19.41 -7.17
CA GLU A 980 -28.93 19.92 -6.43
C GLU A 980 -29.39 18.89 -5.39
N LEU A 981 -29.96 17.76 -5.83
CA LEU A 981 -30.67 16.85 -4.94
C LEU A 981 -29.72 16.07 -4.02
N ASP A 982 -28.64 15.56 -4.61
CA ASP A 982 -27.55 14.87 -3.94
C ASP A 982 -26.79 15.78 -2.96
N VAL A 983 -26.56 17.06 -3.34
CA VAL A 983 -26.02 18.09 -2.44
C VAL A 983 -26.95 18.32 -1.25
N GLN A 984 -28.25 18.45 -1.50
CA GLN A 984 -29.25 18.65 -0.46
C GLN A 984 -29.37 17.43 0.48
N ASP A 985 -29.24 16.21 -0.03
CA ASP A 985 -29.25 14.97 0.77
C ASP A 985 -28.01 14.90 1.68
N CYS A 986 -26.83 15.24 1.15
CA CYS A 986 -25.58 15.23 1.89
C CYS A 986 -25.59 16.26 3.04
N ILE A 987 -26.02 17.50 2.78
CA ILE A 987 -26.09 18.52 3.83
C ILE A 987 -27.18 18.23 4.86
N ALA A 988 -28.32 17.65 4.44
CA ALA A 988 -29.36 17.20 5.37
C ALA A 988 -28.85 16.07 6.29
N SER A 989 -28.04 15.16 5.75
CA SER A 989 -27.39 14.11 6.53
C SER A 989 -26.48 14.69 7.62
N ALA A 990 -25.58 15.61 7.25
CA ALA A 990 -24.68 16.25 8.21
C ALA A 990 -25.43 17.01 9.31
N ARG A 991 -26.43 17.83 8.95
CA ARG A 991 -27.30 18.55 9.90
C ARG A 991 -28.09 17.61 10.81
N HIS A 992 -28.56 16.48 10.29
CA HIS A 992 -29.28 15.53 11.11
C HIS A 992 -28.36 14.86 12.14
N LEU A 993 -27.12 14.51 11.78
CA LEU A 993 -26.14 13.98 12.74
C LEU A 993 -25.81 14.98 13.85
N ILE A 994 -25.78 16.28 13.54
CA ILE A 994 -25.67 17.35 14.54
C ILE A 994 -26.89 17.33 15.48
N SER A 995 -28.11 17.25 14.93
CA SER A 995 -29.34 17.22 15.74
C SER A 995 -29.42 16.01 16.69
N LEU A 996 -28.77 14.90 16.33
CA LEU A 996 -28.70 13.68 17.15
C LEU A 996 -27.57 13.71 18.19
N GLY A 997 -26.76 14.78 18.24
CA GLY A 997 -25.60 14.87 19.13
C GLY A 997 -24.44 13.93 18.77
N ILE A 998 -24.47 13.33 17.57
CA ILE A 998 -23.39 12.50 17.02
C ILE A 998 -22.24 13.39 16.53
N SER A 999 -22.58 14.58 16.06
CA SER A 999 -21.68 15.62 15.57
C SER A 999 -22.10 16.96 16.17
N LYS A 1000 -21.31 18.02 15.95
CA LYS A 1000 -21.67 19.39 16.38
C LYS A 1000 -21.16 20.44 15.40
N GLU A 1001 -21.85 21.57 15.33
CA GLU A 1001 -21.35 22.73 14.57
C GLU A 1001 -20.15 23.38 15.27
N GLY A 1002 -19.33 24.08 14.47
CA GLY A 1002 -18.22 24.89 14.96
C GLY A 1002 -16.93 24.67 14.17
N PRO A 1003 -15.93 25.56 14.37
CA PRO A 1003 -14.63 25.44 13.72
C PRO A 1003 -13.99 24.08 13.99
N GLY A 1004 -13.42 23.46 12.96
CA GLY A 1004 -12.75 22.16 13.06
C GLY A 1004 -13.67 21.01 13.51
N MET A 1005 -14.98 21.10 13.28
CA MET A 1005 -15.94 20.04 13.64
C MET A 1005 -16.57 19.35 12.45
N GLN A 1006 -16.78 20.06 11.33
CA GLN A 1006 -17.29 19.47 10.08
C GLN A 1006 -16.17 19.46 9.04
N LEU A 1007 -15.82 18.28 8.57
CA LEU A 1007 -14.79 18.04 7.55
C LEU A 1007 -15.46 17.30 6.39
N ILE A 1008 -14.89 17.40 5.19
CA ILE A 1008 -15.48 16.74 4.03
C ILE A 1008 -14.42 16.18 3.09
N THR A 1009 -14.66 14.98 2.58
CA THR A 1009 -13.83 14.39 1.52
C THR A 1009 -14.67 13.59 0.54
N GLY A 1010 -14.27 13.54 -0.71
CA GLY A 1010 -14.93 12.71 -1.71
C GLY A 1010 -14.12 12.64 -2.98
N GLY A 1011 -14.38 11.63 -3.80
CA GLY A 1011 -13.72 11.49 -5.09
C GLY A 1011 -14.64 11.18 -6.25
N SER A 1012 -14.21 11.48 -7.48
CA SER A 1012 -15.07 11.39 -8.67
C SER A 1012 -16.32 12.28 -8.50
N HIS A 1013 -17.53 11.74 -8.68
CA HIS A 1013 -18.78 12.44 -8.30
C HIS A 1013 -18.84 12.86 -6.82
N GLY A 1014 -18.22 12.11 -5.91
CA GLY A 1014 -18.09 12.52 -4.51
C GLY A 1014 -17.19 13.75 -4.35
N GLY A 1015 -16.23 13.93 -5.26
CA GLY A 1015 -15.41 15.12 -5.37
C GLY A 1015 -16.21 16.31 -5.94
N PHE A 1016 -17.09 16.06 -6.91
CA PHE A 1016 -18.09 17.02 -7.40
C PHE A 1016 -19.02 17.49 -6.27
N LEU A 1017 -19.55 16.56 -5.48
CA LEU A 1017 -20.35 16.86 -4.30
C LEU A 1017 -19.56 17.64 -3.25
N THR A 1018 -18.30 17.25 -3.01
CA THR A 1018 -17.43 17.96 -2.07
C THR A 1018 -17.20 19.41 -2.50
N ALA A 1019 -16.90 19.64 -3.78
CA ALA A 1019 -16.73 20.98 -4.35
C ALA A 1019 -18.02 21.82 -4.27
N HIS A 1020 -19.17 21.23 -4.60
CA HIS A 1020 -20.48 21.87 -4.46
C HIS A 1020 -20.78 22.23 -3.01
N LEU A 1021 -20.59 21.31 -2.08
CA LEU A 1021 -20.90 21.50 -0.67
C LEU A 1021 -20.08 22.64 -0.05
N VAL A 1022 -18.79 22.77 -0.40
CA VAL A 1022 -17.96 23.90 0.09
C VAL A 1022 -18.21 25.22 -0.64
N GLY A 1023 -18.72 25.17 -1.88
CA GLY A 1023 -19.15 26.37 -2.61
C GLY A 1023 -20.51 26.90 -2.16
N GLN A 1024 -21.49 26.01 -2.01
CA GLN A 1024 -22.87 26.36 -1.65
C GLN A 1024 -23.07 26.57 -0.14
N PHE A 1025 -22.28 25.90 0.70
CA PHE A 1025 -22.31 26.05 2.17
C PHE A 1025 -20.93 26.48 2.73
N PRO A 1026 -20.42 27.66 2.35
CA PRO A 1026 -19.02 28.05 2.55
C PRO A 1026 -18.58 28.22 4.01
N ASN A 1027 -19.51 28.23 4.96
CA ASN A 1027 -19.26 28.36 6.39
C ASN A 1027 -19.55 27.07 7.18
N PHE A 1028 -20.00 26.00 6.52
CA PHE A 1028 -20.40 24.77 7.22
C PHE A 1028 -19.19 23.87 7.49
N PHE A 1029 -18.32 23.69 6.49
CA PHE A 1029 -17.13 22.85 6.59
C PHE A 1029 -15.90 23.66 7.02
N SER A 1030 -14.94 23.00 7.65
CA SER A 1030 -13.68 23.59 8.11
C SER A 1030 -12.50 23.29 7.20
N ALA A 1031 -12.55 22.19 6.43
CA ALA A 1031 -11.58 21.83 5.40
C ALA A 1031 -12.18 20.78 4.47
N ALA A 1032 -11.65 20.69 3.25
CA ALA A 1032 -12.08 19.75 2.23
C ALA A 1032 -10.93 19.07 1.50
N ILE A 1033 -11.15 17.81 1.11
CA ILE A 1033 -10.20 17.00 0.33
C ILE A 1033 -10.92 16.36 -0.85
N LEU A 1034 -10.45 16.65 -2.07
CA LEU A 1034 -11.10 16.23 -3.30
C LEU A 1034 -10.17 15.29 -4.09
N ARG A 1035 -10.62 14.06 -4.34
CA ARG A 1035 -9.85 13.03 -5.06
C ARG A 1035 -10.35 12.86 -6.50
N ASN A 1036 -9.53 13.11 -7.51
CA ASN A 1036 -9.94 13.06 -8.92
C ASN A 1036 -11.36 13.66 -9.14
N PRO A 1037 -11.60 14.93 -8.73
CA PRO A 1037 -12.95 15.49 -8.67
C PRO A 1037 -13.45 15.95 -10.03
N VAL A 1038 -14.72 15.72 -10.34
CA VAL A 1038 -15.39 16.43 -11.44
C VAL A 1038 -15.70 17.86 -10.97
N ILE A 1039 -15.20 18.86 -11.69
CA ILE A 1039 -15.29 20.28 -11.31
C ILE A 1039 -16.09 21.10 -12.33
N SER A 1040 -15.89 20.83 -13.62
CA SER A 1040 -16.49 21.48 -14.78
C SER A 1040 -17.10 20.38 -15.66
N VAL A 1041 -18.43 20.27 -15.63
CA VAL A 1041 -19.19 19.30 -16.42
C VAL A 1041 -19.25 19.74 -17.90
N GLY A 1042 -19.04 21.03 -18.19
CA GLY A 1042 -18.96 21.53 -19.57
C GLY A 1042 -17.70 21.08 -20.33
N GLU A 1043 -16.64 20.69 -19.61
CA GLU A 1043 -15.33 20.29 -20.17
C GLU A 1043 -15.24 18.76 -20.34
N ILE A 1044 -16.00 18.25 -21.31
CA ILE A 1044 -16.22 16.81 -21.53
C ILE A 1044 -15.11 16.17 -22.40
N SER A 1045 -14.30 16.98 -23.08
CA SER A 1045 -13.44 16.55 -24.21
C SER A 1045 -12.32 15.56 -23.88
N THR A 1046 -12.09 15.29 -22.60
CA THR A 1046 -10.95 14.49 -22.12
C THR A 1046 -11.37 13.22 -21.37
N SER A 1047 -12.66 13.02 -21.11
CA SER A 1047 -13.15 11.83 -20.40
C SER A 1047 -13.29 10.61 -21.33
N ASP A 1048 -12.97 9.43 -20.81
CA ASP A 1048 -13.19 8.14 -21.45
C ASP A 1048 -14.66 7.66 -21.40
N ILE A 1049 -15.54 8.42 -20.73
CA ILE A 1049 -16.98 8.16 -20.59
C ILE A 1049 -17.84 9.42 -20.83
N PRO A 1050 -17.77 10.02 -22.04
CA PRO A 1050 -18.45 11.27 -22.32
C PRO A 1050 -19.98 11.18 -22.14
N ASP A 1051 -20.57 9.99 -22.27
CA ASP A 1051 -21.99 9.69 -22.07
C ASP A 1051 -22.52 10.09 -20.68
N TRP A 1052 -21.66 10.03 -19.65
CA TRP A 1052 -22.00 10.38 -18.27
C TRP A 1052 -22.34 11.86 -18.11
N TYR A 1053 -21.52 12.73 -18.70
CA TYR A 1053 -21.64 14.18 -18.59
C TYR A 1053 -22.95 14.70 -19.21
N PHE A 1054 -23.51 13.97 -20.15
CA PHE A 1054 -24.80 14.28 -20.74
C PHE A 1054 -25.94 13.63 -19.94
N SER A 1055 -25.91 12.30 -19.81
CA SER A 1055 -27.03 11.53 -19.26
C SER A 1055 -27.36 11.95 -17.84
N GLU A 1056 -26.37 12.07 -16.97
CA GLU A 1056 -26.57 12.41 -15.55
C GLU A 1056 -27.07 13.85 -15.32
N PHE A 1057 -26.88 14.71 -16.32
CA PHE A 1057 -27.28 16.12 -16.29
C PHE A 1057 -28.50 16.39 -17.20
N GLY A 1058 -29.25 15.34 -17.55
CA GLY A 1058 -30.56 15.45 -18.20
C GLY A 1058 -30.50 15.68 -19.71
N PHE A 1059 -29.34 15.45 -20.34
CA PHE A 1059 -29.20 15.45 -21.79
C PHE A 1059 -29.19 14.02 -22.32
N ASP A 1060 -30.03 13.76 -23.31
CA ASP A 1060 -30.03 12.45 -23.98
C ASP A 1060 -28.69 12.18 -24.66
N TYR A 1061 -28.04 11.08 -24.28
CA TYR A 1061 -26.90 10.53 -25.00
C TYR A 1061 -27.31 9.22 -25.67
N PRO A 1062 -27.56 9.21 -26.99
CA PRO A 1062 -28.03 8.03 -27.70
C PRO A 1062 -26.93 6.95 -27.76
N VAL A 1063 -27.03 5.95 -26.89
CA VAL A 1063 -26.17 4.76 -26.90
C VAL A 1063 -26.90 3.60 -27.59
N PHE A 1064 -26.79 3.53 -28.93
CA PHE A 1064 -27.36 2.44 -29.73
C PHE A 1064 -26.28 1.52 -30.32
N SER A 1065 -26.65 0.25 -30.51
CA SER A 1065 -25.85 -0.76 -31.19
C SER A 1065 -25.75 -0.48 -32.70
N SER A 1066 -24.54 -0.53 -33.27
CA SER A 1066 -24.30 -0.42 -34.72
C SER A 1066 -24.68 -1.67 -35.54
N SER A 1067 -24.82 -2.84 -34.91
CA SER A 1067 -24.95 -4.13 -35.62
C SER A 1067 -26.40 -4.50 -36.00
N MET A 1068 -26.92 -4.03 -37.16
CA MET A 1068 -27.59 -4.86 -38.21
C MET A 1068 -28.28 -4.03 -39.33
N SER A 1069 -27.75 -4.23 -40.54
CA SER A 1069 -28.34 -4.63 -41.85
C SER A 1069 -29.68 -4.11 -42.43
N ASN A 1070 -30.38 -3.13 -41.85
CA ASN A 1070 -31.42 -2.42 -42.62
C ASN A 1070 -30.96 -0.99 -42.85
N THR A 1071 -30.49 -0.74 -44.08
CA THR A 1071 -30.05 0.53 -44.64
C THR A 1071 -31.09 1.65 -44.58
N GLU A 1072 -32.33 1.37 -44.14
CA GLU A 1072 -33.42 2.35 -44.04
C GLU A 1072 -33.61 2.97 -42.65
N GLN A 1073 -32.99 2.45 -41.58
CA GLN A 1073 -33.17 2.99 -40.21
C GLN A 1073 -31.91 3.57 -39.56
N LEU A 1074 -30.75 3.55 -40.23
CA LEU A 1074 -29.56 4.29 -39.77
C LEU A 1074 -29.77 5.82 -39.86
N ALA A 1075 -30.68 6.27 -40.73
CA ALA A 1075 -30.93 7.69 -41.01
C ALA A 1075 -31.80 8.42 -39.97
N SER A 1076 -32.39 7.71 -38.99
CA SER A 1076 -33.37 8.30 -38.06
C SER A 1076 -32.88 8.51 -36.62
N TYR A 1077 -31.64 8.14 -36.30
CA TYR A 1077 -31.14 8.23 -34.92
C TYR A 1077 -30.07 9.33 -34.76
N PRO A 1078 -30.18 10.16 -33.72
CA PRO A 1078 -29.32 11.33 -33.57
C PRO A 1078 -27.87 10.92 -33.25
N ASN A 1079 -26.92 11.65 -33.84
CA ASN A 1079 -25.51 11.60 -33.45
C ASN A 1079 -25.36 11.90 -31.94
N PRO A 1080 -24.24 11.50 -31.30
CA PRO A 1080 -23.93 11.97 -29.96
C PRO A 1080 -24.10 13.50 -29.84
N PRO A 1081 -24.64 13.99 -28.72
CA PRO A 1081 -24.91 15.40 -28.54
C PRO A 1081 -23.63 16.22 -28.69
N LEU A 1082 -23.73 17.33 -29.42
CA LEU A 1082 -22.65 18.30 -29.53
C LEU A 1082 -22.69 19.23 -28.32
N VAL A 1083 -21.52 19.59 -27.80
CA VAL A 1083 -21.40 20.66 -26.81
C VAL A 1083 -21.59 22.00 -27.53
N THR A 1084 -22.86 22.44 -27.66
CA THR A 1084 -23.21 23.78 -28.17
C THR A 1084 -22.99 24.83 -27.09
N PRO A 1085 -22.93 26.14 -27.42
CA PRO A 1085 -22.84 27.19 -26.41
C PRO A 1085 -23.94 27.12 -25.33
N MET A 1086 -25.16 26.74 -25.71
CA MET A 1086 -26.28 26.55 -24.77
C MET A 1086 -26.07 25.32 -23.86
N THR A 1087 -25.62 24.21 -24.44
CA THR A 1087 -25.33 22.97 -23.69
C THR A 1087 -24.20 23.22 -22.70
N PHE A 1088 -23.11 23.85 -23.16
CA PHE A 1088 -22.00 24.25 -22.30
C PHE A 1088 -22.46 25.16 -21.17
N ALA A 1089 -23.25 26.20 -21.45
CA ALA A 1089 -23.77 27.11 -20.42
C ALA A 1089 -24.62 26.38 -19.38
N THR A 1090 -25.44 25.41 -19.80
CA THR A 1090 -26.28 24.62 -18.90
C THR A 1090 -25.45 23.70 -18.01
N LEU A 1091 -24.52 22.95 -18.58
CA LEU A 1091 -23.61 22.06 -17.84
C LEU A 1091 -22.69 22.86 -16.91
N GLN A 1092 -22.19 24.01 -17.38
CA GLN A 1092 -21.37 24.91 -16.57
C GLN A 1092 -22.16 25.47 -15.38
N ALA A 1093 -23.44 25.79 -15.54
CA ALA A 1093 -24.28 26.24 -14.43
C ALA A 1093 -24.52 25.15 -13.37
N ALA A 1094 -24.56 23.87 -13.77
CA ALA A 1094 -24.66 22.72 -12.85
C ALA A 1094 -23.31 22.33 -12.22
N SER A 1095 -22.20 22.94 -12.66
CA SER A 1095 -20.84 22.57 -12.26
C SER A 1095 -20.42 23.21 -10.94
N PRO A 1096 -19.65 22.53 -10.07
CA PRO A 1096 -19.14 23.10 -8.82
C PRO A 1096 -18.34 24.39 -9.01
N VAL A 1097 -17.62 24.52 -10.13
CA VAL A 1097 -16.85 25.73 -10.46
C VAL A 1097 -17.73 26.99 -10.55
N ALA A 1098 -19.04 26.86 -10.82
CA ALA A 1098 -19.97 27.99 -10.79
C ALA A 1098 -20.04 28.66 -9.40
N TYR A 1099 -19.70 27.93 -8.34
CA TYR A 1099 -19.69 28.40 -6.96
C TYR A 1099 -18.29 28.75 -6.43
N ILE A 1100 -17.26 28.77 -7.29
CA ILE A 1100 -15.86 29.00 -6.87
C ILE A 1100 -15.68 30.28 -6.05
N ASP A 1101 -16.42 31.35 -6.38
CA ASP A 1101 -16.30 32.64 -5.69
C ASP A 1101 -16.78 32.59 -4.23
N ALA A 1102 -17.64 31.63 -3.88
CA ALA A 1102 -18.08 31.46 -2.50
C ALA A 1102 -17.08 30.65 -1.65
N VAL A 1103 -16.27 29.78 -2.27
CA VAL A 1103 -15.38 28.85 -1.56
C VAL A 1103 -14.41 29.58 -0.63
N SER A 1104 -14.37 29.19 0.64
CA SER A 1104 -13.52 29.84 1.64
C SER A 1104 -12.73 28.89 2.54
N VAL A 1105 -12.98 27.59 2.45
CA VAL A 1105 -12.34 26.57 3.30
C VAL A 1105 -11.01 26.12 2.69
N PRO A 1106 -10.00 25.69 3.47
CA PRO A 1106 -8.82 25.03 2.93
C PRO A 1106 -9.17 23.80 2.08
N VAL A 1107 -8.59 23.69 0.89
CA VAL A 1107 -8.82 22.59 -0.06
C VAL A 1107 -7.53 21.83 -0.39
N LEU A 1108 -7.54 20.51 -0.26
CA LEU A 1108 -6.50 19.63 -0.78
C LEU A 1108 -7.03 18.84 -1.99
N LEU A 1109 -6.27 18.81 -3.07
CA LEU A 1109 -6.55 18.03 -4.27
C LEU A 1109 -5.63 16.81 -4.34
N LEU A 1110 -6.19 15.63 -4.60
CA LEU A 1110 -5.46 14.38 -4.80
C LEU A 1110 -5.74 13.89 -6.23
N ILE A 1111 -4.75 13.97 -7.12
CA ILE A 1111 -4.94 13.82 -8.56
C ILE A 1111 -4.05 12.70 -9.12
N GLY A 1112 -4.61 11.75 -9.86
CA GLY A 1112 -3.84 10.73 -10.59
C GLY A 1112 -3.47 11.25 -11.96
N ALA A 1113 -2.19 11.21 -12.33
CA ALA A 1113 -1.70 11.78 -13.59
C ALA A 1113 -2.25 11.05 -14.85
N GLU A 1114 -2.59 9.77 -14.73
CA GLU A 1114 -3.09 8.92 -15.81
C GLU A 1114 -4.62 8.72 -15.75
N ASP A 1115 -5.33 9.56 -14.99
CA ASP A 1115 -6.79 9.47 -14.88
C ASP A 1115 -7.50 9.91 -16.16
N ARG A 1116 -8.05 8.93 -16.90
CA ARG A 1116 -8.87 9.19 -18.10
C ARG A 1116 -10.37 9.28 -17.81
N ARG A 1117 -10.81 8.92 -16.61
CA ARG A 1117 -12.21 8.99 -16.20
C ARG A 1117 -12.58 10.43 -15.88
N VAL A 1118 -11.79 11.04 -15.02
CA VAL A 1118 -11.83 12.47 -14.72
C VAL A 1118 -10.46 13.03 -15.00
N SER A 1119 -10.32 13.74 -16.12
CA SER A 1119 -9.03 14.27 -16.56
C SER A 1119 -8.34 15.08 -15.45
N PRO A 1120 -7.01 14.95 -15.27
CA PRO A 1120 -6.25 15.72 -14.28
C PRO A 1120 -6.40 17.23 -14.46
N THR A 1121 -6.71 17.67 -15.68
CA THR A 1121 -6.95 19.09 -16.01
C THR A 1121 -8.04 19.70 -15.14
N GLN A 1122 -9.09 18.94 -14.78
CA GLN A 1122 -10.17 19.39 -13.90
C GLN A 1122 -9.64 19.82 -12.52
N GLY A 1123 -8.73 19.03 -11.93
CA GLY A 1123 -8.08 19.34 -10.66
C GLY A 1123 -7.11 20.51 -10.78
N ILE A 1124 -6.31 20.54 -11.85
CA ILE A 1124 -5.32 21.61 -12.10
C ILE A 1124 -6.02 22.96 -12.27
N GLU A 1125 -7.09 23.03 -13.05
CA GLU A 1125 -7.84 24.26 -13.26
C GLU A 1125 -8.50 24.75 -11.98
N TYR A 1126 -9.10 23.84 -11.19
CA TYR A 1126 -9.67 24.18 -9.90
C TYR A 1126 -8.63 24.68 -8.90
N TYR A 1127 -7.44 24.07 -8.87
CA TYR A 1127 -6.31 24.52 -8.05
C TYR A 1127 -5.95 25.97 -8.33
N HIS A 1128 -5.81 26.33 -9.61
CA HIS A 1128 -5.49 27.70 -10.01
C HIS A 1128 -6.64 28.68 -9.73
N ALA A 1129 -7.88 28.27 -9.97
CA ALA A 1129 -9.06 29.06 -9.65
C ALA A 1129 -9.14 29.37 -8.14
N LEU A 1130 -8.88 28.37 -7.28
CA LEU A 1130 -8.82 28.55 -5.83
C LEU A 1130 -7.67 29.46 -5.40
N LYS A 1131 -6.46 29.31 -5.98
CA LYS A 1131 -5.33 30.22 -5.69
C LYS A 1131 -5.69 31.68 -6.00
N ALA A 1132 -6.27 31.94 -7.17
CA ALA A 1132 -6.71 33.28 -7.54
C ALA A 1132 -7.77 33.80 -6.55
N ARG A 1133 -8.73 32.94 -6.22
CA ARG A 1133 -9.82 33.26 -5.32
C ARG A 1133 -9.36 33.55 -3.88
N TYR A 1134 -8.36 32.83 -3.37
CA TYR A 1134 -7.81 33.08 -2.03
C TYR A 1134 -6.91 34.30 -1.99
N SER A 1135 -6.19 34.58 -3.07
CA SER A 1135 -5.41 35.83 -3.19
C SER A 1135 -6.31 37.08 -3.19
N ALA A 1136 -7.54 36.97 -3.70
CA ALA A 1136 -8.50 38.07 -3.77
C ALA A 1136 -9.22 38.36 -2.44
N LYS A 1137 -9.27 37.41 -1.49
CA LYS A 1137 -9.89 37.64 -0.18
C LYS A 1137 -8.82 37.89 0.89
N SER A 1138 -9.06 38.85 1.76
CA SER A 1138 -8.20 39.19 2.91
C SER A 1138 -8.15 38.10 4.01
N LYS A 1139 -8.76 36.93 3.79
CA LYS A 1139 -8.65 35.74 4.66
C LYS A 1139 -7.66 34.74 4.05
N ALA A 1140 -6.68 34.32 4.84
CA ALA A 1140 -5.67 33.34 4.46
C ALA A 1140 -6.23 31.91 4.46
N SER A 1141 -6.94 31.53 3.39
CA SER A 1141 -7.26 30.13 3.11
C SER A 1141 -6.23 29.54 2.14
N LYS A 1142 -5.91 28.25 2.28
CA LYS A 1142 -4.89 27.58 1.45
C LYS A 1142 -5.48 26.53 0.52
N VAL A 1143 -4.85 26.35 -0.62
CA VAL A 1143 -5.06 25.22 -1.52
C VAL A 1143 -3.73 24.54 -1.84
N GLU A 1144 -3.72 23.22 -1.78
CA GLU A 1144 -2.60 22.34 -2.13
C GLU A 1144 -3.09 21.23 -3.07
N MET A 1145 -2.18 20.67 -3.87
CA MET A 1145 -2.49 19.60 -4.82
C MET A 1145 -1.33 18.60 -4.84
N LEU A 1146 -1.65 17.32 -4.64
CA LEU A 1146 -0.75 16.19 -4.82
C LEU A 1146 -1.10 15.50 -6.13
N VAL A 1147 -0.11 15.31 -6.99
CA VAL A 1147 -0.24 14.61 -8.26
C VAL A 1147 0.54 13.30 -8.18
N PHE A 1148 -0.13 12.19 -8.45
CA PHE A 1148 0.44 10.85 -8.36
C PHE A 1148 0.73 10.30 -9.76
N GLU A 1149 2.01 10.21 -10.11
CA GLU A 1149 2.48 9.70 -11.40
C GLU A 1149 2.16 8.20 -11.56
N GLY A 1150 1.70 7.81 -12.75
CA GLY A 1150 1.31 6.43 -13.06
C GLY A 1150 0.00 5.95 -12.41
N GLU A 1151 -0.59 6.73 -11.51
CA GLU A 1151 -1.89 6.42 -10.91
C GLU A 1151 -3.05 6.83 -11.81
N SER A 1152 -4.06 5.97 -11.87
CA SER A 1152 -5.32 6.21 -12.59
C SER A 1152 -6.44 6.59 -11.61
N HIS A 1153 -7.70 6.53 -12.06
CA HIS A 1153 -8.87 6.98 -11.29
C HIS A 1153 -8.99 6.54 -9.80
N PRO A 1154 -8.63 5.30 -9.39
CA PRO A 1154 -8.87 4.85 -8.02
C PRO A 1154 -7.84 5.37 -6.99
N LEU A 1155 -6.65 5.83 -7.41
CA LEU A 1155 -5.49 6.12 -6.53
C LEU A 1155 -5.19 5.00 -5.52
N ASP A 1156 -5.22 3.75 -6.00
CA ASP A 1156 -5.17 2.59 -5.13
C ASP A 1156 -3.82 1.87 -5.13
N GLY A 1157 -2.80 2.42 -5.82
CA GLY A 1157 -1.41 2.02 -5.65
C GLY A 1157 -0.96 2.11 -4.20
N VAL A 1158 0.05 1.32 -3.83
CA VAL A 1158 0.43 1.14 -2.42
C VAL A 1158 0.93 2.46 -1.82
N GLU A 1159 1.86 3.12 -2.49
CA GLU A 1159 2.35 4.44 -2.12
C GLU A 1159 1.28 5.52 -2.23
N ALA A 1160 0.55 5.60 -3.35
CA ALA A 1160 -0.47 6.63 -3.56
C ALA A 1160 -1.59 6.57 -2.50
N ALA A 1161 -2.05 5.37 -2.14
CA ALA A 1161 -3.08 5.19 -1.12
C ALA A 1161 -2.57 5.58 0.29
N LYS A 1162 -1.31 5.24 0.61
CA LYS A 1162 -0.66 5.63 1.87
C LYS A 1162 -0.46 7.14 1.96
N ALA A 1163 0.11 7.76 0.93
CA ALA A 1163 0.32 9.21 0.86
C ALA A 1163 -1.02 9.98 0.89
N SER A 1164 -2.06 9.45 0.23
CA SER A 1164 -3.41 10.04 0.30
C SER A 1164 -3.99 10.00 1.72
N PHE A 1165 -3.79 8.90 2.45
CA PHE A 1165 -4.21 8.80 3.85
C PHE A 1165 -3.42 9.75 4.76
N GLU A 1166 -2.10 9.79 4.61
CA GLU A 1166 -1.19 10.70 5.35
C GLU A 1166 -1.58 12.16 5.18
N ALA A 1167 -1.71 12.59 3.93
CA ALA A 1167 -2.13 13.94 3.59
C ALA A 1167 -3.52 14.25 4.13
N THR A 1168 -4.43 13.26 4.14
CA THR A 1168 -5.77 13.41 4.74
C THR A 1168 -5.71 13.68 6.23
N VAL A 1169 -4.94 12.89 6.97
CA VAL A 1169 -4.79 13.07 8.42
C VAL A 1169 -4.14 14.41 8.74
N GLN A 1170 -3.09 14.78 8.01
CA GLN A 1170 -2.42 16.07 8.19
C GLN A 1170 -3.37 17.24 7.93
N TRP A 1171 -4.03 17.26 6.77
CA TRP A 1171 -4.91 18.35 6.35
C TRP A 1171 -6.05 18.60 7.34
N PHE A 1172 -6.69 17.52 7.81
CA PHE A 1172 -7.77 17.62 8.76
C PHE A 1172 -7.31 17.94 10.17
N ARG A 1173 -6.14 17.46 10.63
CA ARG A 1173 -5.58 17.85 11.93
C ARG A 1173 -5.27 19.35 11.98
N GLU A 1174 -4.69 19.92 10.92
CA GLU A 1174 -4.45 21.36 10.83
C GLU A 1174 -5.76 22.15 10.96
N ALA A 1175 -6.81 21.72 10.26
CA ALA A 1175 -8.13 22.34 10.35
C ALA A 1175 -8.75 22.22 11.75
N VAL A 1176 -8.56 21.08 12.43
CA VAL A 1176 -9.04 20.85 13.80
C VAL A 1176 -8.25 21.68 14.82
N ASN A 1177 -6.93 21.82 14.66
CA ASN A 1177 -6.05 22.51 15.61
C ASN A 1177 -6.06 24.03 15.47
N SER A 1178 -6.42 24.56 14.30
CA SER A 1178 -6.61 26.01 14.07
C SER A 1178 -7.69 26.65 14.98
N LYS A 1179 -8.42 25.85 15.77
CA LYS A 1179 -9.32 26.24 16.87
C LYS A 1179 -8.69 27.18 17.91
N ASN A 1180 -7.36 27.21 18.06
CA ASN A 1180 -6.69 27.93 19.15
C ASN A 1180 -6.19 29.34 18.79
N HIS A 1181 -6.38 29.82 17.55
CA HIS A 1181 -5.84 31.10 17.08
C HIS A 1181 -6.82 32.01 16.33
N LEU A 1182 -8.13 31.72 16.36
CA LEU A 1182 -9.17 32.56 15.74
C LEU A 1182 -10.19 33.09 16.75
#